data_AF-A0A6G0HES4-F1
#
_entry.id   AF-A0A6G0HES4-F1
#
_cell.length_a   1.000
_cell.length_b   1.000
_cell.length_c   1.000
_cell.angle_alpha   90.00
_cell.angle_beta   90.00
_cell.angle_gamma   90.00
#
_symmetry.space_group_name_H-M   'P 1'
#
loop_
_entity.id
_entity.type
_entity.pdbx_description
1 polymer ?
#
loop_
_entity_poly.entity_id
_entity_poly.type
_entity_poly.pdbx_seq_one_letter_code
_entity_poly.pdbx_strand_id
1 'polypeptide(L)'
;MLRLLLFLSAVTAAGAQTPLTGDTTIDISSFNVTFYGQQYSTVYINTTGNFTVCFNGYYGTMEGLDCIIGENYDATNLNYFTDGYDEVFNIGIHGFGTETALEIRDSFTNAAPRVFQTMVNGAMMDTLVGAYLYLDISGCRQSGVGYKTGDVISHNPDTCITLVCNDTEVHTRPNSCLLETCTVSGPAVIDSDGRVNSVQDRCAHSLMSLPSVPNFHVLANFQERRRKDVSFLDSVTLRLDGSDIHLQQGGRVQLNDTTLTLNSSVQEVHGVELSKDHTGVTAKVSLTDYNTSVFFDGNTAHIRVTRIGGIESLQGLCGNSSRPLSDVRLSQDSTSGCDVLHNDSADPAINCSAMTERCNLLNEAPFTACHNHTDPAPYITACTDTLCKYPAVDGLGCQFLEAYAKACSLYSNITLEDWRSKAGCSAPRASCQDRFCSAHEFCAEKASGDPTVCERDSASLSLVGCLLEEKGIDYSTLHLNDNSCVGQVDEQTHMVTFSFDGSDSCGTVVSVNNSQVIYKNTIMTHNHTDVIVRTTSSVIEEITSGAWNYTLTMKAYLDSSRTRLVESSTEILLNQKIWVELETDGLGDGLVAVVTDSCWATNQKSPNGGLRHDLISSGCANRADQTVEVTGNGQGTSNYFSFNMFQFTGSSADVYLHCRLNLCVTQNNTCAPTCSAAGSRRRRSARSTYVAEAPAFITMAWTN
;
A
#
# COMPACT_ATOMS: atom_id res chain seq x y z
N MET A 1 4.40 22.08 62.30
CA MET A 1 4.28 21.28 63.54
C MET A 1 4.80 19.89 63.21
N LEU A 2 5.92 19.49 63.80
CA LEU A 2 6.43 18.11 63.73
C LEU A 2 5.35 17.17 64.30
N ARG A 3 4.90 16.16 63.56
CA ARG A 3 4.07 15.09 64.11
C ARG A 3 4.84 13.79 64.03
N LEU A 4 5.25 13.29 65.19
CA LEU A 4 5.78 11.94 65.33
C LEU A 4 4.65 10.96 64.99
N LEU A 5 4.83 10.17 63.94
CA LEU A 5 3.79 9.25 63.46
C LEU A 5 3.96 7.87 64.09
N LEU A 6 5.17 7.30 64.08
CA LEU A 6 5.42 6.01 64.72
C LEU A 6 6.80 5.98 65.37
N PHE A 7 6.89 5.54 66.62
CA PHE A 7 8.15 5.41 67.34
C PHE A 7 8.26 4.01 67.96
N LEU A 8 9.21 3.21 67.48
CA LEU A 8 9.48 1.88 67.98
C LEU A 8 10.68 1.97 68.93
N SER A 9 10.39 2.04 70.22
CA SER A 9 11.39 2.04 71.30
C SER A 9 11.20 0.83 72.22
N ALA A 10 12.29 0.33 72.80
CA ALA A 10 12.21 -0.73 73.81
C ALA A 10 11.70 -0.23 75.19
N VAL A 11 11.67 1.09 75.47
CA VAL A 11 11.10 1.66 76.71
C VAL A 11 10.53 3.08 76.46
N THR A 12 9.53 3.45 77.27
CA THR A 12 8.56 4.56 77.19
C THR A 12 9.07 5.99 77.47
N ALA A 13 8.66 6.98 76.65
CA ALA A 13 7.89 8.18 77.02
C ALA A 13 7.46 9.02 75.77
N ALA A 14 6.17 9.42 75.75
CA ALA A 14 5.50 10.48 74.98
C ALA A 14 5.50 10.40 73.42
N GLY A 15 4.51 9.69 72.90
CA GLY A 15 4.25 9.34 71.49
C GLY A 15 3.76 7.89 71.51
N ALA A 16 2.88 7.43 70.61
CA ALA A 16 2.43 6.04 70.67
C ALA A 16 3.65 5.10 70.50
N GLN A 17 4.11 4.51 71.60
CA GLN A 17 5.30 3.68 71.70
C GLN A 17 4.88 2.29 72.16
N THR A 18 5.23 1.27 71.38
CA THR A 18 4.95 -0.13 71.68
C THR A 18 6.26 -0.85 71.99
N PRO A 19 6.47 -1.36 73.22
CA PRO A 19 7.67 -2.13 73.55
C PRO A 19 7.69 -3.45 72.77
N LEU A 20 8.85 -3.79 72.19
CA LEU A 20 9.02 -4.97 71.33
C LEU A 20 9.54 -6.16 72.12
N THR A 21 8.67 -7.12 72.43
CA THR A 21 9.02 -8.40 73.07
C THR A 21 8.83 -9.55 72.07
N GLY A 22 9.70 -9.63 71.07
CA GLY A 22 9.66 -10.67 70.02
C GLY A 22 8.92 -10.23 68.75
N ASP A 23 8.50 -11.20 67.94
CA ASP A 23 7.79 -10.94 66.69
C ASP A 23 6.43 -10.31 66.98
N THR A 24 6.19 -9.10 66.46
CA THR A 24 5.06 -8.25 66.86
C THR A 24 4.33 -7.71 65.63
N THR A 25 3.02 -7.50 65.74
CA THR A 25 2.20 -6.82 64.71
C THR A 25 1.59 -5.57 65.33
N ILE A 26 1.70 -4.45 64.64
CA ILE A 26 1.32 -3.13 65.14
C ILE A 26 0.32 -2.50 64.17
N ASP A 27 -0.83 -2.10 64.68
CA ASP A 27 -1.80 -1.28 63.93
C ASP A 27 -1.29 0.16 63.86
N ILE A 28 -1.10 0.64 62.63
CA ILE A 28 -0.62 1.99 62.34
C ILE A 28 -1.65 2.83 61.58
N SER A 29 -2.90 2.37 61.50
CA SER A 29 -3.99 3.01 60.75
C SER A 29 -4.24 4.47 61.15
N SER A 30 -3.97 4.83 62.41
CA SER A 30 -4.14 6.20 62.93
C SER A 30 -3.01 7.17 62.55
N PHE A 31 -1.91 6.69 61.96
CA PHE A 31 -0.68 7.45 61.79
C PHE A 31 -0.38 7.87 60.36
N ASN A 32 -1.21 7.55 59.36
CA ASN A 32 -1.00 7.93 57.95
C ASN A 32 0.45 7.74 57.46
N VAL A 33 1.07 6.63 57.83
CA VAL A 33 2.45 6.33 57.43
C VAL A 33 2.46 5.87 55.97
N THR A 34 3.31 6.51 55.18
CA THR A 34 3.62 6.10 53.80
C THR A 34 5.02 5.52 53.71
N PHE A 35 5.21 4.57 52.80
CA PHE A 35 6.51 4.00 52.46
C PHE A 35 6.63 3.90 50.94
N TYR A 36 7.44 4.78 50.33
CA TYR A 36 7.48 5.03 48.89
C TYR A 36 6.07 5.25 48.30
N GLY A 37 5.32 6.19 48.89
CA GLY A 37 4.00 6.64 48.41
C GLY A 37 2.83 5.70 48.70
N GLN A 38 3.09 4.46 49.13
CA GLN A 38 2.03 3.55 49.54
C GLN A 38 1.73 3.71 51.03
N GLN A 39 0.44 3.86 51.36
CA GLN A 39 -0.03 3.97 52.73
C GLN A 39 -0.29 2.59 53.33
N TYR A 40 0.15 2.39 54.58
CA TYR A 40 -0.08 1.15 55.31
C TYR A 40 -0.83 1.40 56.61
N SER A 41 -1.66 0.42 56.98
CA SER A 41 -2.39 0.41 58.24
C SER A 41 -1.81 -0.58 59.24
N THR A 42 -0.82 -1.38 58.86
CA THR A 42 -0.23 -2.40 59.73
C THR A 42 1.26 -2.55 59.46
N VAL A 43 2.03 -2.77 60.52
CA VAL A 43 3.46 -3.09 60.46
C VAL A 43 3.69 -4.41 61.17
N TYR A 44 4.50 -5.26 60.55
CA TYR A 44 4.96 -6.54 61.08
C TYR A 44 6.43 -6.38 61.45
N ILE A 45 6.83 -6.91 62.59
CA ILE A 45 8.21 -6.85 63.08
C ILE A 45 8.65 -8.26 63.41
N ASN A 46 9.80 -8.65 62.89
CA ASN A 46 10.47 -9.92 63.16
C ASN A 46 11.85 -9.65 63.76
N THR A 47 12.09 -10.32 64.88
CA THR A 47 13.34 -10.25 65.65
C THR A 47 14.09 -11.59 65.67
N THR A 48 13.50 -12.63 65.07
CA THR A 48 14.05 -13.97 64.93
C THR A 48 14.91 -14.04 63.66
N GLY A 49 16.22 -13.79 63.79
CA GLY A 49 17.12 -13.69 62.64
C GLY A 49 17.47 -12.23 62.31
N ASN A 50 17.55 -11.87 61.03
CA ASN A 50 17.72 -10.46 60.63
C ASN A 50 16.53 -9.64 61.10
N PHE A 51 16.83 -8.56 61.84
CA PHE A 51 15.80 -7.64 62.30
C PHE A 51 15.04 -7.10 61.09
N THR A 52 13.73 -7.34 61.00
CA THR A 52 12.96 -6.99 59.81
C THR A 52 11.64 -6.32 60.18
N VAL A 53 11.39 -5.16 59.59
CA VAL A 53 10.12 -4.42 59.71
C VAL A 53 9.44 -4.44 58.35
N CYS A 54 8.29 -5.11 58.21
CA CYS A 54 7.56 -5.19 56.95
C CYS A 54 6.19 -4.53 57.03
N PHE A 55 5.74 -3.94 55.93
CA PHE A 55 4.49 -3.19 55.86
C PHE A 55 3.32 -3.99 55.25
N ASN A 56 3.60 -5.08 54.52
CA ASN A 56 2.59 -5.86 53.80
C ASN A 56 2.76 -7.39 53.88
N GLY A 57 2.58 -7.97 55.07
CA GLY A 57 2.44 -9.42 55.23
C GLY A 57 3.44 -10.06 56.18
N TYR A 58 3.34 -11.39 56.32
CA TYR A 58 4.09 -12.19 57.30
C TYR A 58 5.11 -13.14 56.64
N TYR A 59 6.23 -13.35 57.34
CA TYR A 59 7.56 -13.75 56.86
C TYR A 59 7.71 -15.19 56.31
N GLY A 60 7.19 -15.45 55.11
CA GLY A 60 7.40 -16.73 54.40
C GLY A 60 8.36 -16.65 53.20
N THR A 61 8.27 -15.59 52.40
CA THR A 61 9.08 -15.34 51.20
C THR A 61 9.30 -13.84 51.08
N MET A 62 10.55 -13.36 50.92
CA MET A 62 10.84 -11.93 50.78
C MET A 62 10.36 -11.34 49.43
N GLU A 63 9.96 -12.19 48.49
CA GLU A 63 9.31 -11.78 47.26
C GLU A 63 7.95 -11.15 47.57
N GLY A 64 7.69 -9.95 47.04
CA GLY A 64 6.41 -9.28 47.24
C GLY A 64 6.35 -8.29 48.41
N LEU A 65 7.35 -8.30 49.30
CA LEU A 65 7.30 -7.59 50.56
C LEU A 65 8.01 -6.23 50.52
N ASP A 66 7.41 -5.28 51.25
CA ASP A 66 7.92 -3.95 51.54
C ASP A 66 8.50 -3.97 52.95
N CYS A 67 9.82 -3.90 53.07
CA CYS A 67 10.48 -4.13 54.34
C CYS A 67 11.72 -3.25 54.57
N ILE A 68 12.06 -3.06 55.83
CA ILE A 68 13.36 -2.57 56.30
C ILE A 68 14.06 -3.77 56.91
N ILE A 69 15.21 -4.16 56.38
CA ILE A 69 15.99 -5.32 56.82
C ILE A 69 17.29 -4.82 57.43
N GLY A 70 17.56 -5.20 58.68
CA GLY A 70 18.83 -4.96 59.37
C GLY A 70 19.60 -6.26 59.60
N GLU A 71 20.93 -6.18 59.61
CA GLU A 71 21.79 -7.33 59.91
C GLU A 71 21.61 -7.86 61.35
N ASN A 72 21.55 -9.18 61.50
CA ASN A 72 21.52 -9.85 62.80
C ASN A 72 22.94 -10.04 63.36
N TYR A 73 23.21 -9.47 64.54
CA TYR A 73 24.30 -9.93 65.38
C TYR A 73 23.77 -10.15 66.79
N ASP A 74 23.64 -11.43 67.15
CA ASP A 74 23.30 -11.99 68.45
C ASP A 74 22.14 -11.31 69.20
N ALA A 75 20.93 -11.89 69.05
CA ALA A 75 19.74 -11.61 69.85
C ALA A 75 19.92 -11.82 71.37
N THR A 76 21.12 -12.22 71.83
CA THR A 76 21.51 -12.35 73.24
C THR A 76 21.89 -11.01 73.91
N ASN A 77 22.02 -9.91 73.14
CA ASN A 77 22.34 -8.57 73.67
C ASN A 77 21.21 -7.54 73.58
N LEU A 78 19.99 -7.93 73.21
CA LEU A 78 18.78 -7.15 73.52
C LEU A 78 18.42 -7.33 75.00
N ASN A 79 19.38 -7.06 75.89
CA ASN A 79 19.15 -7.12 77.33
C ASN A 79 18.39 -5.87 77.76
N TYR A 80 17.15 -6.09 78.21
CA TYR A 80 16.33 -5.13 78.94
C TYR A 80 17.07 -4.68 80.20
N PHE A 81 17.56 -3.43 80.23
CA PHE A 81 17.94 -2.77 81.48
C PHE A 81 16.83 -1.82 81.89
N THR A 82 16.08 -2.21 82.91
CA THR A 82 15.24 -1.31 83.70
C THR A 82 16.14 -0.56 84.67
N ASP A 83 16.70 0.56 84.26
CA ASP A 83 16.97 1.72 85.12
C ASP A 83 17.55 2.85 84.26
N GLY A 84 17.03 4.07 84.46
CA GLY A 84 17.03 5.15 83.48
C GLY A 84 18.40 5.58 82.93
N TYR A 85 18.34 6.04 81.67
CA TYR A 85 19.41 6.60 80.84
C TYR A 85 20.35 5.57 80.19
N ASP A 86 19.88 4.89 79.13
CA ASP A 86 20.63 4.64 77.88
C ASP A 86 19.71 3.97 76.83
N GLU A 87 19.48 4.64 75.68
CA GLU A 87 18.65 4.16 74.58
C GLU A 87 19.41 3.09 73.75
N VAL A 88 19.01 1.82 73.74
CA VAL A 88 19.84 0.74 73.17
C VAL A 88 19.71 0.59 71.63
N PHE A 89 18.50 0.66 71.05
CA PHE A 89 18.26 0.68 69.60
C PHE A 89 16.82 1.19 69.33
N ASN A 90 16.64 2.15 68.43
CA ASN A 90 15.34 2.72 68.08
C ASN A 90 15.16 2.87 66.58
N ILE A 91 13.92 2.67 66.13
CA ILE A 91 13.49 3.00 64.77
C ILE A 91 12.28 3.93 64.83
N GLY A 92 12.41 5.09 64.20
CA GLY A 92 11.33 6.07 64.07
C GLY A 92 10.88 6.19 62.63
N ILE A 93 9.58 6.30 62.39
CA ILE A 93 9.04 6.74 61.10
C ILE A 93 8.32 8.06 61.34
N HIS A 94 8.85 9.10 60.70
CA HIS A 94 8.42 10.47 60.84
C HIS A 94 7.70 10.89 59.57
N GLY A 95 6.57 11.58 59.69
CA GLY A 95 5.90 12.17 58.52
C GLY A 95 5.87 13.68 58.60
N PHE A 96 6.14 14.32 57.47
CA PHE A 96 6.20 15.75 57.27
C PHE A 96 5.24 16.15 56.15
N GLY A 97 3.94 16.05 56.41
CA GLY A 97 2.94 16.27 55.36
C GLY A 97 2.93 15.13 54.37
N THR A 98 3.50 15.32 53.18
CA THR A 98 3.64 14.31 52.12
C THR A 98 4.97 13.55 52.16
N GLU A 99 5.96 14.07 52.88
CA GLU A 99 7.27 13.43 53.03
C GLU A 99 7.30 12.48 54.23
N THR A 100 8.12 11.44 54.15
CA THR A 100 8.35 10.48 55.24
C THR A 100 9.83 10.19 55.41
N ALA A 101 10.31 10.20 56.65
CA ALA A 101 11.69 9.87 56.98
C ALA A 101 11.77 8.70 57.96
N LEU A 102 12.76 7.85 57.74
CA LEU A 102 13.17 6.77 58.63
C LEU A 102 14.32 7.28 59.50
N GLU A 103 14.17 7.23 60.82
CA GLU A 103 15.24 7.42 61.80
C GLU A 103 15.68 6.06 62.32
N ILE A 104 16.98 5.82 62.34
CA ILE A 104 17.60 4.68 63.02
C ILE A 104 18.60 5.22 64.02
N ARG A 105 18.41 4.85 65.29
CA ARG A 105 19.30 5.22 66.39
C ARG A 105 19.81 3.99 67.10
N ASP A 106 21.11 3.85 67.13
CA ASP A 106 21.85 2.78 67.78
C ASP A 106 22.91 3.42 68.68
N SER A 107 22.79 3.19 70.00
CA SER A 107 23.72 3.77 70.97
C SER A 107 24.81 2.78 71.44
N PHE A 108 24.99 1.65 70.76
CA PHE A 108 26.06 0.70 71.09
C PHE A 108 27.45 1.30 70.77
N THR A 109 28.12 1.82 71.80
CA THR A 109 29.39 2.56 71.71
C THR A 109 30.61 1.75 71.23
N ASN A 110 30.49 0.43 71.04
CA ASN A 110 31.58 -0.48 70.65
C ASN A 110 31.26 -1.43 69.47
N ALA A 111 30.15 -1.24 68.74
CA ALA A 111 29.74 -2.13 67.65
C ALA A 111 30.26 -1.67 66.27
N ALA A 112 30.51 -2.63 65.37
CA ALA A 112 30.73 -2.35 63.95
C ALA A 112 29.52 -1.61 63.35
N PRO A 113 29.70 -0.73 62.34
CA PRO A 113 28.59 0.00 61.76
C PRO A 113 27.53 -0.96 61.20
N ARG A 114 26.28 -0.80 61.64
CA ARG A 114 25.16 -1.66 61.21
C ARG A 114 24.69 -1.30 59.82
N VAL A 115 24.31 -2.32 59.05
CA VAL A 115 23.74 -2.16 57.72
C VAL A 115 22.23 -2.34 57.78
N PHE A 116 21.49 -1.39 57.22
CA PHE A 116 20.04 -1.47 57.01
C PHE A 116 19.72 -1.29 55.54
N GLN A 117 18.75 -2.05 55.05
CA GLN A 117 18.30 -2.00 53.67
C GLN A 117 16.80 -1.72 53.63
N THR A 118 16.38 -0.78 52.81
CA THR A 118 14.96 -0.58 52.49
C THR A 118 14.63 -1.35 51.21
N MET A 119 13.51 -2.05 51.24
CA MET A 119 13.06 -2.93 50.17
C MET A 119 11.63 -2.57 49.78
N VAL A 120 11.38 -2.41 48.48
CA VAL A 120 10.03 -2.27 47.92
C VAL A 120 9.75 -3.44 47.01
N ASN A 121 8.69 -4.21 47.29
CA ASN A 121 8.31 -5.41 46.54
C ASN A 121 9.50 -6.40 46.35
N GLY A 122 10.37 -6.52 47.35
CA GLY A 122 11.58 -7.34 47.30
C GLY A 122 12.78 -6.75 46.53
N ALA A 123 12.68 -5.54 45.97
CA ALA A 123 13.78 -4.82 45.35
C ALA A 123 14.43 -3.80 46.32
N MET A 124 15.75 -3.75 46.38
CA MET A 124 16.49 -2.84 47.27
C MET A 124 16.44 -1.39 46.78
N MET A 125 16.04 -0.47 47.65
CA MET A 125 15.93 0.97 47.36
C MET A 125 17.12 1.77 47.92
N ASP A 126 17.50 1.53 49.17
CA ASP A 126 18.63 2.17 49.84
C ASP A 126 19.38 1.21 50.76
N THR A 127 20.66 1.52 50.97
CA THR A 127 21.50 0.87 51.98
C THR A 127 22.09 1.95 52.90
N LEU A 128 21.86 1.77 54.19
CA LEU A 128 22.23 2.66 55.28
C LEU A 128 23.32 1.97 56.11
N VAL A 129 24.41 2.68 56.41
CA VAL A 129 25.53 2.14 57.19
C VAL A 129 25.91 3.10 58.31
N GLY A 130 25.71 2.71 59.57
CA GLY A 130 26.02 3.56 60.72
C GLY A 130 25.09 3.39 61.93
N ALA A 131 25.30 4.25 62.94
CA ALA A 131 24.63 4.16 64.24
C ALA A 131 23.55 5.26 64.46
N TYR A 132 23.64 6.39 63.77
CA TYR A 132 22.67 7.48 63.86
C TYR A 132 22.36 7.96 62.45
N LEU A 133 21.22 7.53 61.90
CA LEU A 133 20.90 7.73 60.48
C LEU A 133 19.49 8.25 60.31
N TYR A 134 19.34 9.13 59.34
CA TYR A 134 18.05 9.55 58.80
C TYR A 134 18.04 9.22 57.31
N LEU A 135 16.99 8.57 56.85
CA LEU A 135 16.76 8.30 55.43
C LEU A 135 15.42 8.90 55.02
N ASP A 136 15.42 9.60 53.89
CA ASP A 136 14.18 9.94 53.21
C ASP A 136 13.60 8.69 52.54
N ILE A 137 12.44 8.25 53.00
CA ILE A 137 11.69 7.11 52.45
C ILE A 137 10.43 7.58 51.71
N SER A 138 10.38 8.87 51.37
CA SER A 138 9.42 9.46 50.44
C SER A 138 9.66 8.93 49.02
N GLY A 139 8.62 8.97 48.21
CA GLY A 139 8.67 8.51 46.85
C GLY A 139 7.34 7.94 46.40
N CYS A 140 7.36 7.15 45.35
CA CYS A 140 6.15 6.70 44.67
C CYS A 140 6.32 5.31 44.09
N ARG A 141 5.23 4.75 43.56
CA ARG A 141 5.22 3.42 42.92
C ARG A 141 4.63 3.49 41.52
N GLN A 142 5.30 2.85 40.56
CA GLN A 142 4.76 2.59 39.22
C GLN A 142 4.82 1.09 38.95
N SER A 143 3.67 0.49 38.65
CA SER A 143 3.56 -0.96 38.36
C SER A 143 4.20 -1.87 39.44
N GLY A 144 4.16 -1.46 40.70
CA GLY A 144 4.72 -2.21 41.84
C GLY A 144 6.24 -2.05 42.05
N VAL A 145 6.91 -1.21 41.26
CA VAL A 145 8.31 -0.81 41.47
C VAL A 145 8.35 0.51 42.25
N GLY A 146 9.18 0.60 43.28
CA GLY A 146 9.40 1.82 44.05
C GLY A 146 10.41 2.75 43.38
N TYR A 147 10.18 4.06 43.51
CA TYR A 147 11.06 5.11 43.00
C TYR A 147 11.23 6.19 44.08
N LYS A 148 12.43 6.79 44.17
CA LYS A 148 12.71 7.88 45.11
C LYS A 148 12.16 9.20 44.59
N THR A 149 11.88 10.14 45.48
CA THR A 149 11.53 11.51 45.08
C THR A 149 12.57 12.07 44.11
N GLY A 150 12.11 12.56 42.96
CA GLY A 150 12.93 13.12 41.89
C GLY A 150 13.35 12.12 40.81
N ASP A 151 13.16 10.82 41.00
CA ASP A 151 13.51 9.81 39.99
C ASP A 151 12.67 9.99 38.72
N VAL A 152 13.33 9.87 37.57
CA VAL A 152 12.66 9.83 36.26
C VAL A 152 12.26 8.38 35.97
N ILE A 153 10.95 8.12 35.97
CA ILE A 153 10.38 6.77 35.80
C ILE A 153 10.38 6.38 34.33
N SER A 154 9.91 7.28 33.47
CA SER A 154 9.91 7.06 32.02
C SER A 154 9.88 8.38 31.28
N HIS A 155 10.53 8.40 30.12
CA HIS A 155 10.47 9.50 29.17
C HIS A 155 9.75 9.01 27.91
N ASN A 156 8.65 9.67 27.54
CA ASN A 156 7.99 9.43 26.25
C ASN A 156 8.31 10.62 25.33
N PRO A 157 9.31 10.48 24.43
CA PRO A 157 9.70 11.57 23.55
C PRO A 157 8.58 11.95 22.59
N ASP A 158 7.80 11.00 22.09
CA ASP A 158 6.72 11.26 21.12
C ASP A 158 5.65 12.20 21.70
N THR A 159 5.31 12.04 22.98
CA THR A 159 4.29 12.87 23.66
C THR A 159 4.86 14.04 24.44
N CYS A 160 6.19 14.19 24.48
CA CYS A 160 6.87 15.19 25.30
C CYS A 160 6.54 15.12 26.82
N ILE A 161 6.21 13.93 27.31
CA ILE A 161 5.86 13.69 28.72
C ILE A 161 6.98 12.94 29.42
N THR A 162 7.41 13.45 30.58
CA THR A 162 8.22 12.67 31.51
C THR A 162 7.42 12.36 32.76
N LEU A 163 7.43 11.09 33.15
CA LEU A 163 6.91 10.65 34.44
C LEU A 163 8.02 10.79 35.46
N VAL A 164 7.82 11.64 36.45
CA VAL A 164 8.76 11.89 37.55
C VAL A 164 8.09 11.49 38.85
N CYS A 165 8.85 10.84 39.72
CA CYS A 165 8.40 10.50 41.04
C CYS A 165 8.41 11.73 41.95
N ASN A 166 7.26 12.05 42.57
CA ASN A 166 7.19 13.02 43.66
C ASN A 166 7.09 12.28 45.01
N ASP A 167 6.89 13.02 46.10
CA ASP A 167 6.91 12.45 47.47
C ASP A 167 5.89 11.35 47.74
N THR A 168 4.80 11.29 46.95
CA THR A 168 3.68 10.36 47.16
C THR A 168 3.19 9.66 45.89
N GLU A 169 3.31 10.28 44.72
CA GLU A 169 2.74 9.77 43.47
C GLU A 169 3.61 10.08 42.26
N VAL A 170 3.31 9.38 41.16
CA VAL A 170 3.91 9.65 39.85
C VAL A 170 3.27 10.89 39.27
N HIS A 171 4.08 11.90 38.99
CA HIS A 171 3.61 13.14 38.39
C HIS A 171 4.07 13.25 36.93
N THR A 172 3.16 13.68 36.06
CA THR A 172 3.48 14.03 34.67
C THR A 172 4.08 15.43 34.63
N ARG A 173 5.37 15.53 34.30
CA ARG A 173 6.00 16.81 34.02
C ARG A 173 6.07 17.02 32.51
N PRO A 174 5.45 18.09 31.96
CA PRO A 174 5.71 18.46 30.57
C PRO A 174 7.20 18.78 30.46
N ASN A 175 7.87 18.15 29.50
CA ASN A 175 9.29 18.39 29.28
C ASN A 175 9.53 19.79 28.72
N SER A 176 10.77 20.28 28.89
CA SER A 176 11.34 21.30 28.01
C SER A 176 11.70 20.68 26.65
N CYS A 177 10.76 19.94 26.03
CA CYS A 177 10.89 19.53 24.65
C CYS A 177 9.85 20.24 23.80
N LEU A 178 10.28 20.61 22.61
CA LEU A 178 9.44 21.24 21.62
C LEU A 178 8.98 20.16 20.65
N LEU A 179 7.67 20.09 20.46
CA LEU A 179 7.03 19.21 19.49
C LEU A 179 6.48 20.04 18.34
N GLU A 180 6.98 19.78 17.14
CA GLU A 180 6.60 20.49 15.92
C GLU A 180 6.04 19.49 14.91
N THR A 181 4.92 19.83 14.28
CA THR A 181 4.34 19.05 13.19
C THR A 181 4.23 19.92 11.96
N CYS A 182 4.69 19.40 10.83
CA CYS A 182 4.57 20.00 9.52
C CYS A 182 3.77 19.05 8.62
N THR A 183 2.86 19.61 7.83
CA THR A 183 2.04 18.84 6.89
C THR A 183 2.28 19.34 5.49
N VAL A 184 2.57 18.43 4.55
CA VAL A 184 2.66 18.72 3.13
C VAL A 184 1.58 17.95 2.40
N SER A 185 0.64 18.65 1.76
CA SER A 185 -0.48 18.04 1.05
C SER A 185 -0.78 18.80 -0.23
N GLY A 186 -0.72 18.12 -1.37
CA GLY A 186 -0.81 18.75 -2.68
C GLY A 186 0.33 19.76 -2.89
N PRO A 187 0.07 21.02 -3.28
CA PRO A 187 1.08 22.08 -3.35
C PRO A 187 1.42 22.70 -1.98
N ALA A 188 0.58 22.47 -0.97
CA ALA A 188 0.61 23.24 0.26
C ALA A 188 1.56 22.62 1.29
N VAL A 189 2.45 23.44 1.85
CA VAL A 189 3.26 23.15 3.03
C VAL A 189 2.71 23.99 4.18
N ILE A 190 2.21 23.31 5.22
CA ILE A 190 1.76 23.89 6.48
C ILE A 190 2.89 23.71 7.49
N ASP A 191 3.52 24.81 7.88
CA ASP A 191 4.65 24.79 8.82
C ASP A 191 4.22 24.53 10.27
N SER A 192 5.19 24.44 11.17
CA SER A 192 4.95 24.18 12.59
C SER A 192 4.15 25.26 13.33
N ASP A 193 4.08 26.47 12.77
CA ASP A 193 3.30 27.61 13.29
C ASP A 193 1.92 27.73 12.62
N GLY A 194 1.57 26.83 11.68
CA GLY A 194 0.31 26.84 10.94
C GLY A 194 0.28 27.82 9.75
N ARG A 195 1.43 28.31 9.28
CA ARG A 195 1.50 29.14 8.07
C ARG A 195 1.53 28.27 6.82
N VAL A 196 0.78 28.70 5.80
CA VAL A 196 0.61 27.97 4.54
C VAL A 196 1.49 28.57 3.45
N ASN A 197 2.34 27.74 2.85
CA ASN A 197 3.10 28.05 1.65
C ASN A 197 2.64 27.15 0.49
N SER A 198 2.34 27.73 -0.67
CA SER A 198 1.99 26.95 -1.87
C SER A 198 3.19 26.89 -2.81
N VAL A 199 3.71 25.69 -3.03
CA VAL A 199 4.71 25.42 -4.08
C VAL A 199 4.00 25.48 -5.44
N GLN A 200 4.64 26.12 -6.41
CA GLN A 200 4.07 26.34 -7.77
C GLN A 200 4.94 25.76 -8.88
N ASP A 201 6.17 25.38 -8.55
CA ASP A 201 7.13 24.76 -9.46
C ASP A 201 7.23 23.25 -9.15
N ARG A 202 7.99 22.54 -10.00
CA ARG A 202 8.25 21.10 -9.88
C ARG A 202 9.66 20.80 -9.36
N CYS A 203 10.32 21.78 -8.74
CA CYS A 203 11.62 21.55 -8.13
C CYS A 203 11.43 20.83 -6.78
N ALA A 204 12.49 20.18 -6.32
CA ALA A 204 12.62 19.73 -4.96
C ALA A 204 12.76 20.94 -4.02
N HIS A 205 12.10 20.88 -2.86
CA HIS A 205 12.20 21.90 -1.82
C HIS A 205 12.64 21.30 -0.50
N SER A 206 13.52 22.03 0.21
CA SER A 206 13.92 21.67 1.57
C SER A 206 12.77 21.92 2.53
N LEU A 207 12.15 20.84 3.02
CA LEU A 207 11.14 20.91 4.07
C LEU A 207 11.78 21.18 5.42
N MET A 208 12.85 20.44 5.73
CA MET A 208 13.54 20.52 7.01
C MET A 208 15.03 20.24 6.84
N SER A 209 15.85 21.02 7.55
CA SER A 209 17.24 20.68 7.87
C SER A 209 17.59 21.13 9.28
N LEU A 210 18.59 20.47 9.87
CA LEU A 210 19.08 20.74 11.22
C LEU A 210 20.52 21.27 11.15
N PRO A 211 20.81 22.50 11.64
CA PRO A 211 22.18 23.04 11.62
C PRO A 211 23.18 22.18 12.41
N SER A 212 22.71 21.63 13.52
CA SER A 212 23.49 20.78 14.43
C SER A 212 23.73 19.36 13.91
N VAL A 213 22.99 18.92 12.87
CA VAL A 213 23.13 17.59 12.28
C VAL A 213 23.50 17.74 10.79
N PRO A 214 24.79 17.81 10.46
CA PRO A 214 25.21 17.95 9.08
C PRO A 214 24.71 16.77 8.25
N ASN A 215 24.29 17.02 7.01
CA ASN A 215 23.77 16.04 6.05
C ASN A 215 22.41 15.41 6.39
N PHE A 216 21.68 15.91 7.40
CA PHE A 216 20.27 15.56 7.60
C PHE A 216 19.35 16.53 6.85
N HIS A 217 18.60 16.02 5.88
CA HIS A 217 17.60 16.79 5.14
C HIS A 217 16.33 15.98 4.88
N VAL A 218 15.19 16.66 4.97
CA VAL A 218 13.90 16.16 4.47
C VAL A 218 13.49 17.04 3.30
N LEU A 219 13.34 16.43 2.12
CA LEU A 219 13.01 17.10 0.88
C LEU A 219 11.63 16.67 0.38
N ALA A 220 10.86 17.60 -0.18
CA ALA A 220 9.66 17.29 -0.94
C ALA A 220 9.93 17.45 -2.43
N ASN A 221 9.57 16.44 -3.22
CA ASN A 221 9.60 16.49 -4.67
C ASN A 221 8.18 16.71 -5.19
N PHE A 222 8.04 17.58 -6.18
CA PHE A 222 6.75 17.97 -6.73
C PHE A 222 6.66 17.63 -8.22
N GLN A 223 5.46 17.24 -8.66
CA GLN A 223 5.16 16.96 -10.06
C GLN A 223 3.82 17.61 -10.47
N GLU A 224 3.69 17.88 -11.77
CA GLU A 224 2.45 18.37 -12.37
C GLU A 224 1.51 17.20 -12.66
N ARG A 225 0.20 17.40 -12.48
CA ARG A 225 -0.84 16.42 -12.84
C ARG A 225 -1.49 16.78 -14.18
N ARG A 226 -2.82 16.61 -14.31
CA ARG A 226 -3.56 16.98 -15.53
C ARG A 226 -3.44 18.47 -15.88
N ARG A 227 -3.38 19.35 -14.86
CA ARG A 227 -3.02 20.76 -15.01
C ARG A 227 -1.56 20.96 -14.63
N LYS A 228 -0.88 21.85 -15.34
CA LYS A 228 0.54 22.13 -15.18
C LYS A 228 0.84 23.30 -14.25
N ASP A 229 -0.16 24.13 -13.97
CA ASP A 229 -0.04 25.30 -13.11
C ASP A 229 -0.35 25.02 -11.63
N VAL A 230 -0.44 23.73 -11.26
CA VAL A 230 -0.54 23.26 -9.88
C VAL A 230 0.43 22.09 -9.72
N SER A 231 1.38 22.22 -8.81
CA SER A 231 2.30 21.15 -8.47
C SER A 231 1.80 20.35 -7.26
N PHE A 232 2.03 19.05 -7.27
CA PHE A 232 1.59 18.13 -6.22
C PHE A 232 2.79 17.41 -5.65
N LEU A 233 2.81 17.24 -4.32
CA LEU A 233 3.73 16.35 -3.65
C LEU A 233 3.68 14.97 -4.31
N ASP A 234 4.83 14.52 -4.80
CA ASP A 234 5.02 13.26 -5.51
C ASP A 234 5.79 12.26 -4.64
N SER A 235 6.82 12.73 -3.94
CA SER A 235 7.63 11.91 -3.06
C SER A 235 8.33 12.74 -1.99
N VAL A 236 8.73 12.07 -0.92
CA VAL A 236 9.54 12.65 0.16
C VAL A 236 10.88 11.95 0.18
N THR A 237 11.97 12.72 0.15
CA THR A 237 13.33 12.18 0.27
C THR A 237 13.86 12.46 1.67
N LEU A 238 14.27 11.39 2.37
CA LEU A 238 15.04 11.48 3.60
C LEU A 238 16.52 11.30 3.26
N ARG A 239 17.33 12.33 3.46
CA ARG A 239 18.78 12.29 3.27
C ARG A 239 19.47 12.26 4.61
N LEU A 240 20.24 11.20 4.86
CA LEU A 240 21.02 11.00 6.09
C LEU A 240 22.39 10.41 5.70
N ASP A 241 23.47 11.03 6.16
CA ASP A 241 24.86 10.57 5.94
C ASP A 241 25.20 10.24 4.47
N GLY A 242 24.61 10.98 3.53
CA GLY A 242 24.83 10.81 2.08
C GLY A 242 24.06 9.66 1.43
N SER A 243 23.12 9.04 2.17
CA SER A 243 22.15 8.08 1.61
C SER A 243 20.79 8.74 1.42
N ASP A 244 20.17 8.48 0.27
CA ASP A 244 18.83 9.01 -0.06
C ASP A 244 17.80 7.89 0.01
N ILE A 245 16.84 8.05 0.93
CA ILE A 245 15.67 7.18 1.06
C ILE A 245 14.45 7.92 0.49
N HIS A 246 13.93 7.44 -0.62
CA HIS A 246 12.76 8.01 -1.28
C HIS A 246 11.50 7.27 -0.84
N LEU A 247 10.57 7.99 -0.22
CA LEU A 247 9.20 7.55 0.02
C LEU A 247 8.35 8.00 -1.16
N GLN A 248 7.87 7.06 -1.96
CA GLN A 248 7.13 7.31 -3.21
C GLN A 248 5.68 6.89 -3.09
N GLN A 249 4.86 7.38 -4.03
CA GLN A 249 3.46 6.98 -4.16
C GLN A 249 3.32 5.45 -4.25
N GLY A 250 2.18 4.93 -3.80
CA GLY A 250 2.04 3.49 -3.60
C GLY A 250 2.86 2.93 -2.42
N GLY A 251 3.38 3.79 -1.54
CA GLY A 251 4.21 3.35 -0.43
C GLY A 251 5.46 2.57 -0.90
N ARG A 252 5.93 2.83 -2.12
CA ARG A 252 7.19 2.29 -2.62
C ARG A 252 8.33 3.02 -1.92
N VAL A 253 9.35 2.27 -1.51
CA VAL A 253 10.54 2.85 -0.89
C VAL A 253 11.76 2.53 -1.73
N GLN A 254 12.56 3.55 -2.07
CA GLN A 254 13.83 3.36 -2.76
C GLN A 254 15.00 3.86 -1.93
N LEU A 255 16.10 3.11 -1.94
CA LEU A 255 17.38 3.52 -1.40
C LEU A 255 18.39 3.54 -2.55
N ASN A 256 18.92 4.73 -2.89
CA ASN A 256 19.92 4.91 -3.96
C ASN A 256 19.54 4.14 -5.26
N ASP A 257 18.34 4.39 -5.79
CA ASP A 257 17.75 3.75 -6.98
C ASP A 257 17.36 2.26 -6.86
N THR A 258 17.54 1.65 -5.69
CA THR A 258 17.12 0.26 -5.44
C THR A 258 15.81 0.24 -4.66
N THR A 259 14.78 -0.44 -5.16
CA THR A 259 13.51 -0.58 -4.45
C THR A 259 13.66 -1.55 -3.28
N LEU A 260 13.30 -1.10 -2.07
CA LEU A 260 13.28 -1.90 -0.85
C LEU A 260 11.93 -2.61 -0.70
N THR A 261 11.97 -3.87 -0.27
CA THR A 261 10.76 -4.63 0.06
C THR A 261 10.52 -4.56 1.57
N LEU A 262 9.53 -3.76 1.99
CA LEU A 262 9.15 -3.65 3.38
C LEU A 262 8.13 -4.73 3.75
N ASN A 263 8.26 -5.30 4.94
CA ASN A 263 7.26 -6.17 5.55
C ASN A 263 6.49 -5.37 6.62
N SER A 264 5.54 -6.02 7.29
CA SER A 264 4.75 -5.38 8.36
C SER A 264 5.55 -5.06 9.63
N SER A 265 6.78 -5.57 9.75
CA SER A 265 7.67 -5.31 10.88
C SER A 265 8.56 -4.10 10.60
N VAL A 266 9.04 -3.45 11.66
CA VAL A 266 10.02 -2.36 11.54
C VAL A 266 11.35 -2.92 11.00
N GLN A 267 11.93 -2.25 10.00
CA GLN A 267 13.22 -2.57 9.41
C GLN A 267 14.17 -1.39 9.54
N GLU A 268 15.35 -1.61 10.10
CA GLU A 268 16.38 -0.58 10.21
C GLU A 268 17.30 -0.61 8.98
N VAL A 269 17.37 0.53 8.28
CA VAL A 269 18.16 0.69 7.05
C VAL A 269 18.95 1.99 7.16
N HIS A 270 20.28 1.90 7.19
CA HIS A 270 21.17 3.06 7.29
C HIS A 270 20.82 4.04 8.44
N GLY A 271 20.46 3.50 9.63
CA GLY A 271 20.09 4.31 10.80
C GLY A 271 18.68 4.93 10.73
N VAL A 272 17.86 4.48 9.77
CA VAL A 272 16.46 4.87 9.62
C VAL A 272 15.57 3.67 9.85
N GLU A 273 14.64 3.79 10.80
CA GLU A 273 13.61 2.77 11.04
C GLU A 273 12.47 2.97 10.04
N LEU A 274 12.28 2.01 9.15
CA LEU A 274 11.21 1.99 8.16
C LEU A 274 10.13 1.02 8.59
N SER A 275 8.88 1.46 8.48
CA SER A 275 7.70 0.63 8.70
C SER A 275 6.62 0.97 7.69
N LYS A 276 5.80 -0.02 7.37
CA LYS A 276 4.72 0.12 6.40
C LYS A 276 3.45 -0.52 6.92
N ASP A 277 2.35 0.19 6.74
CA ASP A 277 1.01 -0.31 6.98
C ASP A 277 0.07 0.07 5.83
N HIS A 278 -1.21 -0.24 5.98
CA HIS A 278 -2.25 0.06 4.98
C HIS A 278 -2.50 1.57 4.75
N THR A 279 -1.96 2.43 5.62
CA THR A 279 -2.13 3.88 5.55
C THR A 279 -0.94 4.58 4.89
N GLY A 280 0.24 3.95 4.83
CA GLY A 280 1.41 4.50 4.17
C GLY A 280 2.72 3.99 4.75
N VAL A 281 3.79 4.72 4.47
CA VAL A 281 5.14 4.41 4.95
C VAL A 281 5.55 5.41 6.01
N THR A 282 6.13 4.92 7.10
CA THR A 282 6.75 5.74 8.15
C THR A 282 8.24 5.49 8.19
N ALA A 283 9.03 6.57 8.12
CA ALA A 283 10.46 6.59 8.36
C ALA A 283 10.76 7.35 9.65
N LYS A 284 11.45 6.72 10.60
CA LYS A 284 11.86 7.33 11.88
C LYS A 284 13.37 7.41 11.99
N VAL A 285 13.84 8.53 12.52
CA VAL A 285 15.25 8.79 12.81
C VAL A 285 15.35 9.28 14.25
N SER A 286 16.14 8.57 15.04
CA SER A 286 16.38 8.87 16.46
C SER A 286 17.84 9.28 16.65
N LEU A 287 18.07 10.53 17.03
CA LEU A 287 19.37 11.11 17.34
C LEU A 287 19.38 11.56 18.81
N THR A 288 20.56 11.88 19.36
CA THR A 288 20.75 12.16 20.80
C THR A 288 19.73 13.14 21.40
N ASP A 289 19.44 14.24 20.69
CA ASP A 289 18.54 15.31 21.16
C ASP A 289 17.34 15.55 20.22
N TYR A 290 17.20 14.73 19.16
CA TYR A 290 16.24 14.93 18.08
C TYR A 290 15.61 13.60 17.65
N ASN A 291 14.29 13.53 17.68
CA ASN A 291 13.55 12.44 17.04
C ASN A 291 12.72 13.01 15.90
N THR A 292 12.87 12.46 14.70
CA THR A 292 12.09 12.84 13.52
C THR A 292 11.32 11.64 12.99
N SER A 293 10.03 11.83 12.75
CA SER A 293 9.16 10.85 12.11
C SER A 293 8.55 11.46 10.86
N VAL A 294 8.75 10.81 9.71
CA VAL A 294 8.18 11.19 8.43
C VAL A 294 7.22 10.10 7.99
N PHE A 295 5.94 10.43 7.92
CA PHE A 295 4.89 9.58 7.37
C PHE A 295 4.50 10.07 5.99
N PHE A 296 4.34 9.17 5.02
CA PHE A 296 3.86 9.48 3.68
C PHE A 296 2.85 8.44 3.20
N ASP A 297 1.65 8.89 2.84
CA ASP A 297 0.55 8.04 2.35
C ASP A 297 0.47 7.99 0.81
N GLY A 298 1.44 8.60 0.11
CA GLY A 298 1.45 8.74 -1.34
C GLY A 298 0.94 10.09 -1.85
N ASN A 299 0.25 10.88 -1.02
CA ASN A 299 -0.25 12.22 -1.40
C ASN A 299 0.01 13.29 -0.34
N THR A 300 0.10 12.89 0.93
CA THR A 300 0.28 13.73 2.11
C THR A 300 1.46 13.23 2.91
N ALA A 301 2.35 14.16 3.28
CA ALA A 301 3.42 13.90 4.23
C ALA A 301 3.15 14.59 5.56
N HIS A 302 3.34 13.86 6.66
CA HIS A 302 3.38 14.41 8.02
C HIS A 302 4.78 14.25 8.59
N ILE A 303 5.40 15.36 8.95
CA ILE A 303 6.73 15.41 9.55
C ILE A 303 6.56 15.86 10.99
N ARG A 304 6.94 14.99 11.92
CA ARG A 304 6.91 15.26 13.35
C ARG A 304 8.34 15.31 13.87
N VAL A 305 8.67 16.39 14.57
CA VAL A 305 9.99 16.59 15.17
C VAL A 305 9.82 16.81 16.66
N THR A 306 10.57 16.04 17.44
CA THR A 306 10.70 16.23 18.89
C THR A 306 12.12 16.66 19.20
N ARG A 307 12.27 17.76 19.95
CA ARG A 307 13.58 18.33 20.32
C ARG A 307 13.74 18.41 21.83
N ILE A 308 14.82 17.86 22.38
CA ILE A 308 15.11 17.86 23.82
C ILE A 308 16.17 18.93 24.11
N GLY A 309 15.83 19.96 24.89
CA GLY A 309 16.83 20.88 25.47
C GLY A 309 17.43 21.99 24.59
N GLY A 310 16.84 22.35 23.44
CA GLY A 310 17.46 23.29 22.48
C GLY A 310 16.56 24.39 21.88
N ILE A 311 17.17 25.56 21.65
CA ILE A 311 16.61 26.85 21.18
C ILE A 311 16.71 27.04 19.64
N GLU A 312 17.34 26.10 18.92
CA GLU A 312 17.61 26.23 17.48
C GLU A 312 16.34 26.02 16.65
N SER A 313 15.95 26.97 15.82
CA SER A 313 14.78 26.81 14.94
C SER A 313 15.07 25.83 13.81
N LEU A 314 14.08 25.01 13.45
CA LEU A 314 14.07 24.25 12.21
C LEU A 314 14.33 25.17 11.01
N GLN A 315 15.17 24.74 10.07
CA GLN A 315 15.35 25.44 8.79
C GLN A 315 14.56 24.74 7.69
N GLY A 316 14.16 25.48 6.65
CA GLY A 316 13.31 24.97 5.58
C GLY A 316 11.85 25.39 5.73
N LEU A 317 11.00 24.87 4.84
CA LEU A 317 9.58 25.25 4.77
C LEU A 317 8.78 24.85 6.02
N CYS A 318 9.19 23.82 6.75
CA CYS A 318 8.52 23.37 7.97
C CYS A 318 8.92 24.17 9.22
N GLY A 319 9.99 24.96 9.18
CA GLY A 319 10.55 25.65 10.34
C GLY A 319 10.47 27.18 10.31
N ASN A 320 10.60 27.79 9.13
CA ASN A 320 10.42 29.22 8.97
C ASN A 320 9.83 29.54 7.60
N SER A 321 8.51 29.56 7.52
CA SER A 321 7.77 29.87 6.28
C SER A 321 7.96 31.31 5.78
N SER A 322 8.58 32.20 6.57
CA SER A 322 8.76 33.61 6.19
C SER A 322 9.83 33.81 5.12
N ARG A 323 10.65 32.79 4.87
CA ARG A 323 11.63 32.81 3.78
C ARG A 323 10.94 32.59 2.43
N PRO A 324 11.36 33.29 1.36
CA PRO A 324 10.80 33.05 0.04
C PRO A 324 11.13 31.63 -0.43
N LEU A 325 10.18 30.99 -1.14
CA LEU A 325 10.35 29.62 -1.66
C LEU A 325 11.63 29.45 -2.50
N SER A 326 12.12 30.51 -3.14
CA SER A 326 13.37 30.50 -3.91
C SER A 326 14.59 30.10 -3.09
N ASP A 327 14.63 30.43 -1.80
CA ASP A 327 15.81 30.23 -0.94
C ASP A 327 15.97 28.77 -0.48
N VAL A 328 14.89 28.01 -0.54
CA VAL A 328 14.80 26.61 -0.09
C VAL A 328 14.61 25.65 -1.26
N ARG A 329 14.58 26.19 -2.50
CA ARG A 329 14.48 25.43 -3.75
C ARG A 329 15.82 24.77 -4.08
N LEU A 330 15.79 23.48 -4.38
CA LEU A 330 16.95 22.66 -4.69
C LEU A 330 16.91 22.18 -6.15
N SER A 331 17.18 23.10 -7.08
CA SER A 331 17.15 22.80 -8.52
C SER A 331 18.17 21.73 -8.96
N GLN A 332 19.24 21.50 -8.20
CA GLN A 332 20.25 20.49 -8.51
C GLN A 332 19.75 19.07 -8.24
N ASP A 333 18.84 18.90 -7.28
CA ASP A 333 18.18 17.64 -6.94
C ASP A 333 16.93 17.40 -7.82
N SER A 334 16.77 18.16 -8.91
CA SER A 334 15.58 18.14 -9.78
C SER A 334 15.95 18.05 -11.26
N THR A 335 14.96 17.71 -12.10
CA THR A 335 15.12 17.74 -13.56
C THR A 335 15.35 19.16 -14.08
N SER A 336 16.07 19.31 -15.20
CA SER A 336 16.31 20.62 -15.81
C SER A 336 15.01 21.35 -16.16
N GLY A 337 14.99 22.66 -15.87
CA GLY A 337 13.80 23.50 -16.05
C GLY A 337 12.68 23.19 -15.06
N CYS A 338 12.98 22.70 -13.86
CA CYS A 338 11.97 22.45 -12.82
C CYS A 338 11.27 23.74 -12.33
N ASP A 339 11.91 24.89 -12.54
CA ASP A 339 11.48 26.22 -12.11
C ASP A 339 10.54 26.92 -13.10
N VAL A 340 10.29 26.30 -14.25
CA VAL A 340 9.35 26.80 -15.26
C VAL A 340 7.94 26.79 -14.68
N LEU A 341 7.31 27.96 -14.61
CA LEU A 341 5.93 28.11 -14.18
C LEU A 341 5.00 28.03 -15.39
N HIS A 342 3.96 27.23 -15.26
CA HIS A 342 2.87 27.15 -16.23
C HIS A 342 1.67 27.95 -15.76
N ASN A 343 0.84 28.39 -16.70
CA ASN A 343 -0.40 29.10 -16.41
C ASN A 343 -1.48 28.52 -17.33
N ASP A 344 -2.32 27.66 -16.79
CA ASP A 344 -3.42 27.06 -17.53
C ASP A 344 -4.64 28.00 -17.46
N SER A 345 -5.46 27.97 -18.51
CA SER A 345 -6.68 28.79 -18.51
C SER A 345 -7.61 28.35 -17.39
N ALA A 346 -8.24 29.32 -16.70
CA ALA A 346 -9.21 29.03 -15.67
C ALA A 346 -10.30 28.11 -16.21
N ASP A 347 -10.58 27.02 -15.49
CA ASP A 347 -11.63 26.08 -15.86
C ASP A 347 -12.98 26.63 -15.35
N PRO A 348 -13.89 27.05 -16.25
CA PRO A 348 -15.16 27.65 -15.86
C PRO A 348 -16.13 26.63 -15.23
N ALA A 349 -15.83 25.32 -15.30
CA ALA A 349 -16.61 24.29 -14.63
C ALA A 349 -16.33 24.21 -13.11
N ILE A 350 -15.25 24.85 -12.62
CA ILE A 350 -14.93 24.85 -11.19
C ILE A 350 -15.87 25.80 -10.45
N ASN A 351 -16.71 25.24 -9.58
CA ASN A 351 -17.46 26.03 -8.61
C ASN A 351 -16.65 26.17 -7.31
N CYS A 352 -15.84 27.24 -7.22
CA CYS A 352 -15.01 27.51 -6.04
C CYS A 352 -15.86 27.62 -4.75
N SER A 353 -17.07 28.18 -4.80
CA SER A 353 -17.94 28.27 -3.61
C SER A 353 -18.31 26.90 -3.04
N ALA A 354 -18.61 25.92 -3.90
CA ALA A 354 -18.90 24.54 -3.49
C ALA A 354 -17.65 23.84 -2.94
N MET A 355 -16.46 24.13 -3.51
CA MET A 355 -15.20 23.58 -2.99
C MET A 355 -14.87 24.17 -1.61
N THR A 356 -15.08 25.48 -1.41
CA THR A 356 -14.93 26.13 -0.10
C THR A 356 -15.87 25.55 0.94
N GLU A 357 -17.14 25.32 0.60
CA GLU A 357 -18.12 24.66 1.50
C GLU A 357 -17.65 23.26 1.90
N ARG A 358 -17.13 22.48 0.94
CA ARG A 358 -16.53 21.17 1.23
C ARG A 358 -15.32 21.26 2.17
N CYS A 359 -14.40 22.20 1.95
CA CYS A 359 -13.24 22.38 2.83
C CYS A 359 -13.67 22.79 4.26
N ASN A 360 -14.75 23.56 4.39
CA ASN A 360 -15.29 24.00 5.67
C ASN A 360 -15.90 22.89 6.53
N LEU A 361 -16.03 21.66 6.02
CA LEU A 361 -16.41 20.49 6.84
C LEU A 361 -15.47 20.30 8.03
N LEU A 362 -14.22 20.77 7.96
CA LEU A 362 -13.27 20.76 9.09
C LEU A 362 -13.74 21.59 10.31
N ASN A 363 -14.70 22.50 10.13
CA ASN A 363 -15.31 23.26 11.22
C ASN A 363 -16.52 22.55 11.86
N GLU A 364 -16.95 21.42 11.29
CA GLU A 364 -18.13 20.68 11.72
C GLU A 364 -17.77 19.42 12.51
N ALA A 365 -18.74 18.87 13.25
CA ALA A 365 -18.56 17.59 13.92
C ALA A 365 -18.41 16.46 12.88
N PRO A 366 -17.45 15.54 13.02
CA PRO A 366 -16.69 15.23 14.24
C PRO A 366 -15.35 15.96 14.39
N PHE A 367 -14.90 16.74 13.40
CA PHE A 367 -13.59 17.39 13.41
C PHE A 367 -13.39 18.39 14.54
N THR A 368 -14.49 18.98 15.05
CA THR A 368 -14.47 19.85 16.23
C THR A 368 -13.80 19.25 17.46
N ALA A 369 -13.74 17.91 17.58
CA ALA A 369 -13.02 17.25 18.67
C ALA A 369 -11.51 17.55 18.66
N CYS A 370 -10.95 17.91 17.50
CA CYS A 370 -9.52 18.14 17.30
C CYS A 370 -9.12 19.62 17.44
N HIS A 371 -10.06 20.57 17.46
CA HIS A 371 -9.77 22.01 17.37
C HIS A 371 -8.88 22.53 18.50
N ASN A 372 -8.89 21.91 19.68
CA ASN A 372 -8.01 22.27 20.80
C ASN A 372 -6.55 21.84 20.61
N HIS A 373 -6.28 20.93 19.67
CA HIS A 373 -4.96 20.36 19.42
C HIS A 373 -4.42 20.67 18.03
N THR A 374 -5.31 20.89 17.05
CA THR A 374 -4.95 21.16 15.65
C THR A 374 -5.91 22.20 15.08
N ASP A 375 -5.40 23.39 14.77
CA ASP A 375 -6.17 24.46 14.13
C ASP A 375 -6.60 24.03 12.71
N PRO A 376 -7.90 24.01 12.37
CA PRO A 376 -8.36 23.67 11.03
C PRO A 376 -8.08 24.76 9.99
N ALA A 377 -7.87 26.03 10.37
CA ALA A 377 -7.80 27.15 9.42
C ALA A 377 -6.71 27.01 8.33
N PRO A 378 -5.47 26.55 8.63
CA PRO A 378 -4.44 26.33 7.62
C PRO A 378 -4.82 25.25 6.61
N TYR A 379 -5.48 24.18 7.06
CA TYR A 379 -5.95 23.08 6.23
C TYR A 379 -7.10 23.51 5.32
N ILE A 380 -8.03 24.32 5.83
CA ILE A 380 -9.12 24.91 5.04
C ILE A 380 -8.57 25.82 3.95
N THR A 381 -7.56 26.63 4.27
CA THR A 381 -6.90 27.53 3.32
C THR A 381 -6.20 26.73 2.22
N ALA A 382 -5.37 25.77 2.59
CA ALA A 382 -4.68 24.88 1.65
C ALA A 382 -5.66 24.11 0.73
N CYS A 383 -6.75 23.60 1.31
CA CYS A 383 -7.82 22.92 0.59
C CYS A 383 -8.51 23.85 -0.43
N THR A 384 -8.88 25.06 0.01
CA THR A 384 -9.61 26.01 -0.84
C THR A 384 -8.73 26.53 -1.98
N ASP A 385 -7.49 26.92 -1.68
CA ASP A 385 -6.54 27.45 -2.68
C ASP A 385 -6.22 26.41 -3.76
N THR A 386 -6.14 25.14 -3.37
CA THR A 386 -5.90 24.03 -4.30
C THR A 386 -7.16 23.71 -5.11
N LEU A 387 -8.30 23.46 -4.45
CA LEU A 387 -9.51 22.99 -5.12
C LEU A 387 -10.21 24.05 -5.99
N CYS A 388 -10.01 25.33 -5.70
CA CYS A 388 -10.52 26.41 -6.55
C CYS A 388 -9.74 26.59 -7.86
N LYS A 389 -8.53 26.03 -7.96
CA LYS A 389 -7.76 25.94 -9.21
C LYS A 389 -7.87 24.57 -9.86
N TYR A 390 -7.95 23.51 -9.05
CA TYR A 390 -7.91 22.14 -9.49
C TYR A 390 -9.13 21.38 -8.93
N PRO A 391 -10.21 21.21 -9.72
CA PRO A 391 -11.46 20.67 -9.19
C PRO A 391 -11.31 19.20 -8.77
N ALA A 392 -12.25 18.74 -7.94
CA ALA A 392 -12.34 17.43 -7.27
C ALA A 392 -12.32 16.17 -8.18
N VAL A 393 -12.02 16.30 -9.47
CA VAL A 393 -11.62 15.17 -10.29
C VAL A 393 -10.28 14.70 -9.71
N ASP A 394 -10.17 13.43 -9.35
CA ASP A 394 -8.99 12.79 -8.70
C ASP A 394 -9.02 12.69 -7.16
N GLY A 395 -10.18 12.83 -6.50
CA GLY A 395 -10.31 12.51 -5.06
C GLY A 395 -9.68 13.52 -4.08
N LEU A 396 -9.10 14.62 -4.59
CA LEU A 396 -8.42 15.67 -3.82
C LEU A 396 -9.28 16.30 -2.70
N GLY A 397 -10.60 16.29 -2.86
CA GLY A 397 -11.52 16.81 -1.85
C GLY A 397 -11.56 16.00 -0.56
N CYS A 398 -11.03 14.78 -0.53
CA CYS A 398 -10.85 13.99 0.68
C CYS A 398 -9.43 14.09 1.23
N GLN A 399 -8.43 14.26 0.36
CA GLN A 399 -7.02 14.33 0.74
C GLN A 399 -6.75 15.34 1.87
N PHE A 400 -7.26 16.58 1.77
CA PHE A 400 -7.03 17.59 2.81
C PHE A 400 -7.78 17.29 4.13
N LEU A 401 -8.93 16.61 4.06
CA LEU A 401 -9.65 16.15 5.25
C LEU A 401 -8.91 14.99 5.91
N GLU A 402 -8.32 14.08 5.12
CA GLU A 402 -7.44 12.99 5.58
C GLU A 402 -6.18 13.54 6.24
N ALA A 403 -5.54 14.54 5.62
CA ALA A 403 -4.39 15.23 6.18
C ALA A 403 -4.70 15.82 7.56
N TYR A 404 -5.85 16.51 7.71
CA TYR A 404 -6.26 17.04 9.02
C TYR A 404 -6.55 15.93 10.05
N ALA A 405 -7.29 14.90 9.65
CA ALA A 405 -7.64 13.79 10.54
C ALA A 405 -6.40 13.04 11.02
N LYS A 406 -5.42 12.80 10.14
CA LYS A 406 -4.14 12.18 10.49
C LYS A 406 -3.33 13.10 11.41
N ALA A 407 -3.21 14.39 11.10
CA ALA A 407 -2.55 15.35 11.98
C ALA A 407 -3.15 15.35 13.40
N CYS A 408 -4.48 15.34 13.52
CA CYS A 408 -5.14 15.25 14.83
C CYS A 408 -4.79 13.96 15.60
N SER A 409 -4.77 12.82 14.90
CA SER A 409 -4.40 11.53 15.51
C SER A 409 -2.95 11.47 16.00
N LEU A 410 -2.07 12.35 15.51
CA LEU A 410 -0.68 12.43 15.98
C LEU A 410 -0.57 13.13 17.34
N TYR A 411 -1.43 14.10 17.64
CA TYR A 411 -1.35 14.90 18.89
C TYR A 411 -2.03 14.24 20.09
N SER A 412 -2.86 13.22 19.87
CA SER A 412 -3.65 12.58 20.93
C SER A 412 -4.22 11.23 20.48
N ASN A 413 -4.69 10.41 21.42
CA ASN A 413 -5.51 9.23 21.11
C ASN A 413 -6.95 9.59 20.67
N ILE A 414 -7.19 10.83 20.22
CA ILE A 414 -8.50 11.25 19.71
C ILE A 414 -8.79 10.46 18.44
N THR A 415 -9.83 9.64 18.50
CA THR A 415 -10.32 8.88 17.36
C THR A 415 -11.51 9.63 16.78
N LEU A 416 -11.37 10.14 15.56
CA LEU A 416 -12.48 10.76 14.83
C LEU A 416 -13.40 9.65 14.31
N GLU A 417 -14.49 9.37 15.02
CA GLU A 417 -15.44 8.32 14.61
C GLU A 417 -16.27 8.75 13.39
N ASP A 418 -16.38 7.85 12.41
CA ASP A 418 -17.22 7.94 11.20
C ASP A 418 -17.09 9.24 10.38
N TRP A 419 -15.97 9.96 10.52
CA TRP A 419 -15.76 11.24 9.83
C TRP A 419 -15.77 11.06 8.31
N ARG A 420 -15.22 9.95 7.81
CA ARG A 420 -15.14 9.63 6.38
C ARG A 420 -16.53 9.50 5.75
N SER A 421 -17.42 8.73 6.38
CA SER A 421 -18.79 8.55 5.90
C SER A 421 -19.56 9.87 5.88
N LYS A 422 -19.38 10.72 6.90
CA LYS A 422 -20.01 12.05 6.98
C LYS A 422 -19.47 13.03 5.92
N ALA A 423 -18.18 12.97 5.61
CA ALA A 423 -17.55 13.80 4.59
C ALA A 423 -17.73 13.25 3.14
N GLY A 424 -18.36 12.08 2.99
CA GLY A 424 -18.48 11.39 1.70
C GLY A 424 -17.12 10.93 1.16
N CYS A 425 -16.20 10.54 2.04
CA CYS A 425 -14.88 10.01 1.72
C CYS A 425 -14.85 8.49 1.86
N SER A 426 -14.17 7.83 0.92
CA SER A 426 -13.91 6.39 0.99
C SER A 426 -12.82 6.09 2.03
N ALA A 427 -12.85 4.90 2.63
CA ALA A 427 -11.74 4.46 3.48
C ALA A 427 -10.44 4.30 2.65
N PRO A 428 -9.25 4.61 3.22
CA PRO A 428 -7.97 4.33 2.56
C PRO A 428 -7.85 2.83 2.33
N ARG A 429 -7.54 2.44 1.09
CA ARG A 429 -7.54 1.05 0.65
C ARG A 429 -6.11 0.54 0.61
N ALA A 430 -5.92 -0.61 1.25
CA ALA A 430 -4.63 -1.10 1.73
C ALA A 430 -3.83 -1.88 0.69
N SER A 431 -4.49 -2.43 -0.34
CA SER A 431 -4.07 -3.74 -0.82
C SER A 431 -3.17 -3.72 -2.04
N CYS A 432 -3.07 -2.58 -2.75
CA CYS A 432 -2.32 -2.51 -4.01
C CYS A 432 -1.10 -1.58 -4.00
N GLN A 433 -0.89 -0.83 -2.91
CA GLN A 433 -0.02 0.35 -2.87
C GLN A 433 1.36 0.04 -3.51
N ASP A 434 2.01 -1.07 -3.17
CA ASP A 434 3.39 -1.38 -3.61
C ASP A 434 3.57 -1.55 -5.13
N ARG A 435 2.50 -1.96 -5.83
CA ARG A 435 2.58 -2.50 -7.19
C ARG A 435 1.67 -1.79 -8.19
N PHE A 436 0.55 -1.25 -7.74
CA PHE A 436 -0.40 -0.53 -8.59
C PHE A 436 -0.91 0.71 -7.89
N CYS A 437 -0.96 1.79 -8.64
CA CYS A 437 -1.35 3.08 -8.11
C CYS A 437 -2.70 3.50 -8.66
N SER A 438 -3.39 4.38 -7.94
CA SER A 438 -4.64 4.94 -8.45
C SER A 438 -4.37 5.64 -9.80
N ALA A 439 -5.42 5.86 -10.60
CA ALA A 439 -5.29 6.51 -11.92
C ALA A 439 -4.62 7.90 -11.89
N HIS A 440 -4.40 8.45 -10.70
CA HIS A 440 -3.93 9.79 -10.40
C HIS A 440 -2.53 9.83 -9.75
N GLU A 441 -1.94 8.66 -9.50
CA GLU A 441 -0.59 8.48 -9.00
C GLU A 441 0.36 8.08 -10.15
N PHE A 442 1.60 8.54 -10.08
CA PHE A 442 2.61 8.43 -11.14
C PHE A 442 3.53 7.20 -11.01
N CYS A 443 3.33 6.38 -9.98
CA CYS A 443 4.03 5.12 -9.83
C CYS A 443 3.53 4.12 -10.88
N ALA A 444 4.35 3.93 -11.92
CA ALA A 444 4.31 3.01 -13.06
C ALA A 444 3.14 2.00 -13.20
N GLU A 445 2.67 1.89 -14.46
CA GLU A 445 1.64 1.03 -15.07
C GLU A 445 0.17 1.34 -14.74
N LYS A 446 -0.40 2.25 -15.55
CA LYS A 446 -1.83 2.42 -15.72
C LYS A 446 -2.43 1.19 -16.42
N ALA A 447 -2.82 0.17 -15.69
CA ALA A 447 -3.71 -0.83 -16.23
C ALA A 447 -4.46 -1.57 -15.11
N SER A 448 -5.72 -1.94 -15.37
CA SER A 448 -6.50 -2.84 -14.53
C SER A 448 -5.91 -4.26 -14.42
N GLY A 449 -4.68 -4.49 -14.93
CA GLY A 449 -4.14 -5.80 -15.25
C GLY A 449 -2.99 -5.76 -16.25
N ASP A 450 -2.48 -6.92 -16.65
CA ASP A 450 -1.56 -7.02 -17.80
C ASP A 450 -2.33 -6.75 -19.11
N PRO A 451 -1.67 -6.24 -20.16
CA PRO A 451 -2.30 -6.13 -21.47
C PRO A 451 -2.79 -7.50 -21.95
N THR A 452 -3.96 -7.52 -22.60
CA THR A 452 -4.53 -8.75 -23.18
C THR A 452 -3.51 -9.43 -24.11
N VAL A 453 -3.18 -10.68 -23.82
CA VAL A 453 -2.31 -11.51 -24.64
C VAL A 453 -3.19 -12.32 -25.58
N CYS A 454 -2.93 -12.24 -26.90
CA CYS A 454 -3.69 -12.96 -27.92
C CYS A 454 -2.72 -13.78 -28.79
N GLU A 455 -2.99 -15.07 -28.99
CA GLU A 455 -2.18 -15.94 -29.85
C GLU A 455 -3.07 -16.94 -30.63
N ARG A 456 -3.11 -16.85 -31.98
CA ARG A 456 -3.91 -17.71 -32.86
C ARG A 456 -5.41 -17.77 -32.49
N ASP A 457 -5.78 -18.78 -31.69
CA ASP A 457 -7.11 -19.13 -31.19
C ASP A 457 -7.21 -19.10 -29.65
N SER A 458 -6.18 -18.58 -28.98
CA SER A 458 -6.17 -18.34 -27.53
C SER A 458 -6.09 -16.85 -27.19
N ALA A 459 -6.65 -16.51 -26.05
CA ALA A 459 -6.40 -15.22 -25.42
C ALA A 459 -6.39 -15.35 -23.91
N SER A 460 -5.62 -14.48 -23.25
CA SER A 460 -5.61 -14.35 -21.81
C SER A 460 -5.61 -12.88 -21.38
N LEU A 461 -6.32 -12.60 -20.29
CA LEU A 461 -6.36 -11.31 -19.62
C LEU A 461 -6.10 -11.53 -18.13
N SER A 462 -5.10 -10.85 -17.58
CA SER A 462 -4.79 -10.91 -16.16
C SER A 462 -5.26 -9.62 -15.51
N LEU A 463 -6.17 -9.69 -14.54
CA LEU A 463 -6.63 -8.56 -13.74
C LEU A 463 -5.90 -8.53 -12.40
N VAL A 464 -5.72 -7.36 -11.81
CA VAL A 464 -5.10 -7.27 -10.48
C VAL A 464 -6.12 -7.66 -9.41
N GLY A 465 -5.85 -8.72 -8.64
CA GLY A 465 -6.75 -9.25 -7.61
C GLY A 465 -7.09 -8.24 -6.52
N CYS A 466 -6.08 -7.51 -6.02
CA CYS A 466 -6.31 -6.47 -5.02
C CYS A 466 -7.21 -5.32 -5.54
N LEU A 467 -7.13 -4.95 -6.82
CA LEU A 467 -8.01 -3.91 -7.42
C LEU A 467 -9.46 -4.41 -7.54
N LEU A 468 -9.66 -5.71 -7.76
CA LEU A 468 -11.00 -6.32 -7.76
C LEU A 468 -11.60 -6.30 -6.34
N GLU A 469 -10.82 -6.68 -5.33
CA GLU A 469 -11.23 -6.62 -3.92
C GLU A 469 -11.57 -5.20 -3.47
N GLU A 470 -10.77 -4.20 -3.86
CA GLU A 470 -11.05 -2.79 -3.57
C GLU A 470 -12.37 -2.32 -4.16
N LYS A 471 -12.75 -2.83 -5.33
CA LYS A 471 -14.05 -2.56 -5.96
C LYS A 471 -15.19 -3.39 -5.36
N GLY A 472 -14.93 -4.19 -4.33
CA GLY A 472 -15.91 -5.06 -3.68
C GLY A 472 -16.31 -6.26 -4.56
N ILE A 473 -15.44 -6.66 -5.48
CA ILE A 473 -15.68 -7.75 -6.41
C ILE A 473 -14.92 -8.97 -5.92
N ASP A 474 -15.65 -10.03 -5.60
CA ASP A 474 -15.07 -11.33 -5.29
C ASP A 474 -14.64 -12.00 -6.60
N TYR A 475 -13.33 -12.08 -6.83
CA TYR A 475 -12.77 -12.66 -8.04
C TYR A 475 -13.17 -14.14 -8.22
N SER A 476 -13.45 -14.86 -7.13
CA SER A 476 -13.83 -16.28 -7.19
C SER A 476 -15.21 -16.49 -7.86
N THR A 477 -15.99 -15.42 -7.95
CA THR A 477 -17.31 -15.41 -8.62
C THR A 477 -17.24 -14.99 -10.09
N LEU A 478 -16.07 -14.56 -10.56
CA LEU A 478 -15.86 -14.13 -11.93
C LEU A 478 -15.55 -15.32 -12.84
N HIS A 479 -16.20 -15.32 -14.00
CA HIS A 479 -15.99 -16.33 -15.03
C HIS A 479 -16.15 -15.73 -16.43
N LEU A 480 -15.66 -16.44 -17.44
CA LEU A 480 -15.91 -16.13 -18.85
C LEU A 480 -17.36 -16.45 -19.26
N ASN A 481 -17.72 -16.33 -20.53
CA ASN A 481 -19.07 -16.67 -21.00
C ASN A 481 -19.54 -18.09 -20.59
N ASP A 482 -18.60 -19.05 -20.51
CA ASP A 482 -18.83 -20.34 -19.85
C ASP A 482 -18.49 -20.24 -18.35
N ASN A 483 -19.42 -20.69 -17.50
CA ASN A 483 -19.29 -20.59 -16.04
C ASN A 483 -18.27 -21.56 -15.44
N SER A 484 -17.83 -22.59 -16.18
CA SER A 484 -16.74 -23.45 -15.75
C SER A 484 -15.36 -22.79 -15.85
N CYS A 485 -15.25 -21.72 -16.66
CA CYS A 485 -14.01 -21.00 -16.89
C CYS A 485 -13.85 -19.83 -15.91
N VAL A 486 -13.43 -20.16 -14.69
CA VAL A 486 -13.17 -19.20 -13.60
C VAL A 486 -11.76 -18.60 -13.67
N GLY A 487 -11.58 -17.40 -13.11
CA GLY A 487 -10.27 -16.75 -13.03
C GLY A 487 -9.29 -17.50 -12.11
N GLN A 488 -8.05 -17.67 -12.56
CA GLN A 488 -6.99 -18.32 -11.78
C GLN A 488 -6.11 -17.29 -11.08
N VAL A 489 -5.89 -17.46 -9.79
CA VAL A 489 -5.02 -16.56 -9.00
C VAL A 489 -3.58 -17.05 -9.04
N ASP A 490 -2.68 -16.12 -9.34
CA ASP A 490 -1.26 -16.28 -9.04
C ASP A 490 -0.98 -15.74 -7.63
N GLU A 491 -0.63 -16.65 -6.71
CA GLU A 491 -0.35 -16.36 -5.30
C GLU A 491 0.88 -15.45 -5.08
N GLN A 492 1.81 -15.36 -6.04
CA GLN A 492 3.00 -14.50 -5.93
C GLN A 492 2.75 -13.09 -6.46
N THR A 493 1.94 -12.98 -7.51
CA THR A 493 1.66 -11.70 -8.16
C THR A 493 0.33 -11.09 -7.75
N HIS A 494 -0.53 -11.85 -7.07
CA HIS A 494 -1.92 -11.53 -6.77
C HIS A 494 -2.73 -11.12 -8.01
N MET A 495 -2.39 -11.67 -9.17
CA MET A 495 -3.14 -11.45 -10.42
C MET A 495 -4.13 -12.58 -10.67
N VAL A 496 -5.29 -12.22 -11.22
CA VAL A 496 -6.38 -13.13 -11.58
C VAL A 496 -6.43 -13.23 -13.09
N THR A 497 -6.05 -14.38 -13.63
CA THR A 497 -5.96 -14.61 -15.07
C THR A 497 -7.17 -15.37 -15.60
N PHE A 498 -7.78 -14.85 -16.66
CA PHE A 498 -8.84 -15.49 -17.42
C PHE A 498 -8.31 -15.84 -18.79
N SER A 499 -8.50 -17.07 -19.26
CA SER A 499 -8.02 -17.52 -20.56
C SER A 499 -8.98 -18.50 -21.24
N PHE A 500 -8.86 -18.59 -22.56
CA PHE A 500 -9.47 -19.63 -23.39
C PHE A 500 -8.49 -20.03 -24.49
N ASP A 501 -8.69 -21.19 -25.09
CA ASP A 501 -7.91 -21.67 -26.23
C ASP A 501 -8.76 -22.49 -27.23
N GLY A 502 -8.12 -23.07 -28.24
CA GLY A 502 -8.79 -23.91 -29.24
C GLY A 502 -9.37 -25.22 -28.70
N SER A 503 -8.96 -25.66 -27.50
CA SER A 503 -9.45 -26.88 -26.86
C SER A 503 -10.67 -26.61 -25.98
N ASP A 504 -10.66 -25.49 -25.25
CA ASP A 504 -11.80 -24.99 -24.47
C ASP A 504 -12.04 -23.50 -24.78
N SER A 505 -13.06 -23.27 -25.61
CA SER A 505 -13.45 -21.93 -26.04
C SER A 505 -14.04 -21.07 -24.92
N CYS A 506 -14.40 -21.63 -23.76
CA CYS A 506 -15.02 -20.90 -22.64
C CYS A 506 -16.20 -19.98 -23.05
N GLY A 507 -17.03 -20.45 -23.99
CA GLY A 507 -18.17 -19.69 -24.50
C GLY A 507 -17.81 -18.48 -25.38
N THR A 508 -16.59 -18.42 -25.91
CA THR A 508 -16.13 -17.33 -26.79
C THR A 508 -17.01 -17.22 -28.03
N VAL A 509 -17.44 -16.00 -28.35
CA VAL A 509 -18.19 -15.67 -29.55
C VAL A 509 -17.23 -15.24 -30.64
N VAL A 510 -17.20 -15.99 -31.75
CA VAL A 510 -16.36 -15.69 -32.91
C VAL A 510 -17.18 -14.97 -33.97
N SER A 511 -16.68 -13.83 -34.45
CA SER A 511 -17.27 -13.09 -35.55
C SER A 511 -16.22 -12.71 -36.58
N VAL A 512 -16.64 -12.51 -37.83
CA VAL A 512 -15.75 -12.04 -38.90
C VAL A 512 -16.23 -10.68 -39.34
N ASN A 513 -15.32 -9.70 -39.31
CA ASN A 513 -15.55 -8.37 -39.84
C ASN A 513 -14.50 -8.10 -40.93
N ASN A 514 -14.93 -8.06 -42.19
CA ASN A 514 -14.02 -7.97 -43.34
C ASN A 514 -13.00 -9.13 -43.37
N SER A 515 -11.70 -8.80 -43.37
CA SER A 515 -10.59 -9.76 -43.29
C SER A 515 -10.09 -10.00 -41.88
N GLN A 516 -10.85 -9.63 -40.84
CA GLN A 516 -10.48 -9.82 -39.44
C GLN A 516 -11.40 -10.85 -38.77
N VAL A 517 -10.79 -11.77 -38.04
CA VAL A 517 -11.49 -12.65 -37.10
C VAL A 517 -11.46 -11.98 -35.74
N ILE A 518 -12.62 -11.83 -35.11
CA ILE A 518 -12.78 -11.20 -33.81
C ILE A 518 -13.26 -12.26 -32.83
N TYR A 519 -12.44 -12.53 -31.82
CA TYR A 519 -12.81 -13.35 -30.67
C TYR A 519 -13.32 -12.43 -29.57
N LYS A 520 -14.54 -12.68 -29.11
CA LYS A 520 -15.18 -11.90 -28.04
C LYS A 520 -15.56 -12.80 -26.88
N ASN A 521 -15.04 -12.49 -25.71
CA ASN A 521 -15.46 -13.09 -24.44
C ASN A 521 -15.73 -11.98 -23.41
N THR A 522 -16.50 -12.28 -22.37
CA THR A 522 -16.89 -11.31 -21.35
C THR A 522 -16.68 -11.91 -19.98
N ILE A 523 -15.95 -11.19 -19.13
CA ILE A 523 -15.84 -11.54 -17.71
C ILE A 523 -17.11 -11.07 -17.03
N MET A 524 -17.85 -12.00 -16.41
CA MET A 524 -19.12 -11.73 -15.76
C MET A 524 -19.21 -12.42 -14.39
N THR A 525 -20.16 -11.97 -13.59
CA THR A 525 -20.54 -12.60 -12.32
C THR A 525 -21.81 -13.42 -12.53
N HIS A 526 -22.03 -14.42 -11.67
CA HIS A 526 -23.11 -15.42 -11.73
C HIS A 526 -24.57 -14.92 -11.86
N ASN A 527 -24.86 -13.61 -11.97
CA ASN A 527 -26.16 -13.05 -11.62
C ASN A 527 -26.86 -12.16 -12.67
N HIS A 528 -26.80 -12.50 -13.96
CA HIS A 528 -27.67 -11.86 -14.96
C HIS A 528 -28.56 -12.85 -15.72
N THR A 529 -29.71 -13.17 -15.11
CA THR A 529 -30.97 -13.23 -15.87
C THR A 529 -31.38 -11.80 -16.22
N ASP A 530 -31.66 -11.52 -17.49
CA ASP A 530 -32.21 -10.26 -18.03
C ASP A 530 -33.23 -9.57 -17.10
N VAL A 531 -32.83 -8.60 -16.26
CA VAL A 531 -33.66 -7.48 -15.76
C VAL A 531 -32.72 -6.38 -15.23
N ILE A 532 -32.96 -5.14 -15.67
CA ILE A 532 -32.30 -3.90 -15.24
C ILE A 532 -32.27 -3.79 -13.70
N VAL A 533 -31.09 -3.92 -13.09
CA VAL A 533 -30.84 -3.48 -11.71
C VAL A 533 -29.82 -2.34 -11.75
N ARG A 534 -30.26 -1.15 -11.33
CA ARG A 534 -29.38 -0.01 -11.01
C ARG A 534 -28.65 -0.31 -9.69
N THR A 535 -27.58 -1.09 -9.75
CA THR A 535 -26.51 -1.11 -8.74
C THR A 535 -25.19 -1.17 -9.50
N THR A 536 -24.38 -0.14 -9.30
CA THR A 536 -23.17 0.23 -10.04
C THR A 536 -21.96 -0.67 -9.74
N SER A 537 -22.10 -1.98 -9.82
CA SER A 537 -21.03 -2.92 -9.49
C SER A 537 -21.04 -4.20 -10.36
N SER A 538 -21.35 -4.07 -11.65
CA SER A 538 -21.10 -5.14 -12.63
C SER A 538 -19.84 -4.80 -13.41
N VAL A 539 -18.77 -5.58 -13.24
CA VAL A 539 -17.65 -5.56 -14.19
C VAL A 539 -18.14 -6.19 -15.47
N ILE A 540 -18.23 -5.38 -16.52
CA ILE A 540 -18.34 -5.87 -17.89
C ILE A 540 -17.02 -5.46 -18.54
N GLU A 541 -16.00 -6.29 -18.36
CA GLU A 541 -14.76 -6.19 -19.14
C GLU A 541 -14.94 -7.06 -20.38
N GLU A 542 -15.04 -6.41 -21.54
CA GLU A 542 -15.04 -7.12 -22.82
C GLU A 542 -13.60 -7.46 -23.21
N ILE A 543 -13.29 -8.75 -23.28
CA ILE A 543 -12.04 -9.21 -23.87
C ILE A 543 -12.21 -9.13 -25.38
N THR A 544 -11.70 -8.06 -25.98
CA THR A 544 -11.57 -7.93 -27.43
C THR A 544 -10.15 -8.28 -27.85
N SER A 545 -10.00 -9.31 -28.67
CA SER A 545 -8.70 -9.68 -29.25
C SER A 545 -8.14 -8.54 -30.10
N GLY A 546 -6.84 -8.24 -29.94
CA GLY A 546 -6.12 -7.28 -30.78
C GLY A 546 -6.02 -7.74 -32.25
N ALA A 547 -5.63 -6.83 -33.15
CA ALA A 547 -5.46 -7.16 -34.56
C ALA A 547 -4.35 -8.21 -34.74
N TRP A 548 -4.71 -9.37 -35.28
CA TRP A 548 -3.79 -10.47 -35.55
C TRP A 548 -3.81 -10.83 -37.04
N ASN A 549 -2.62 -11.03 -37.63
CA ASN A 549 -2.46 -11.25 -39.06
C ASN A 549 -2.31 -12.74 -39.36
N TYR A 550 -3.08 -13.25 -40.32
CA TYR A 550 -2.86 -14.57 -40.91
C TYR A 550 -2.18 -14.44 -42.28
N THR A 551 -1.44 -15.46 -42.68
CA THR A 551 -0.79 -15.48 -44.00
C THR A 551 -1.53 -16.43 -44.92
N LEU A 552 -2.00 -15.94 -46.08
CA LEU A 552 -2.56 -16.78 -47.13
C LEU A 552 -1.47 -17.17 -48.13
N THR A 553 -1.31 -18.47 -48.36
CA THR A 553 -0.33 -19.01 -49.30
C THR A 553 -1.03 -19.80 -50.41
N MET A 554 -0.61 -19.58 -51.65
CA MET A 554 -1.01 -20.40 -52.80
C MET A 554 0.21 -21.13 -53.35
N LYS A 555 0.18 -22.47 -53.31
CA LYS A 555 1.25 -23.35 -53.79
C LYS A 555 0.74 -24.21 -54.93
N ALA A 556 1.55 -24.45 -55.95
CA ALA A 556 1.22 -25.38 -57.03
C ALA A 556 2.18 -26.56 -57.05
N TYR A 557 1.68 -27.72 -57.45
CA TYR A 557 2.37 -29.01 -57.41
C TYR A 557 2.15 -29.80 -58.70
N LEU A 558 3.11 -30.69 -58.99
CA LEU A 558 3.10 -31.57 -60.16
C LEU A 558 2.53 -32.97 -59.87
N ASP A 559 2.13 -33.25 -58.63
CA ASP A 559 1.62 -34.55 -58.18
C ASP A 559 0.45 -34.39 -57.21
N SER A 560 -0.44 -35.39 -57.17
CA SER A 560 -1.61 -35.40 -56.29
C SER A 560 -1.29 -35.52 -54.81
N SER A 561 -0.09 -36.02 -54.47
CA SER A 561 0.42 -36.04 -53.10
C SER A 561 0.99 -34.69 -52.64
N ARG A 562 1.08 -33.68 -53.52
CA ARG A 562 1.61 -32.34 -53.22
C ARG A 562 3.03 -32.37 -52.65
N THR A 563 3.89 -33.19 -53.23
CA THR A 563 5.28 -33.33 -52.80
C THR A 563 6.27 -32.60 -53.69
N ARG A 564 5.92 -32.40 -54.97
CA ARG A 564 6.77 -31.75 -55.99
C ARG A 564 6.22 -30.38 -56.31
N LEU A 565 6.78 -29.35 -55.66
CA LEU A 565 6.41 -27.96 -55.86
C LEU A 565 6.75 -27.49 -57.28
N VAL A 566 5.90 -26.62 -57.83
CA VAL A 566 6.16 -25.88 -59.06
C VAL A 566 6.98 -24.63 -58.72
N GLU A 567 8.24 -24.62 -59.17
CA GLU A 567 9.18 -23.51 -58.98
C GLU A 567 9.29 -22.66 -60.26
N SER A 568 9.94 -21.50 -60.18
CA SER A 568 10.12 -20.59 -61.33
C SER A 568 10.87 -21.18 -62.52
N SER A 569 11.68 -22.23 -62.31
CA SER A 569 12.42 -22.96 -63.33
C SER A 569 11.69 -24.22 -63.83
N THR A 570 10.50 -24.50 -63.31
CA THR A 570 9.76 -25.71 -63.66
C THR A 570 9.07 -25.53 -65.00
N GLU A 571 9.50 -26.31 -66.01
CA GLU A 571 8.80 -26.38 -67.28
C GLU A 571 7.45 -27.10 -67.11
N ILE A 572 6.36 -26.43 -67.51
CA ILE A 572 5.01 -26.98 -67.45
C ILE A 572 4.49 -27.21 -68.87
N LEU A 573 4.07 -28.44 -69.15
CA LEU A 573 3.56 -28.83 -70.45
C LEU A 573 2.06 -28.54 -70.56
N LEU A 574 1.59 -28.25 -71.77
CA LEU A 574 0.16 -28.16 -72.05
C LEU A 574 -0.54 -29.48 -71.70
N ASN A 575 -1.77 -29.38 -71.18
CA ASN A 575 -2.59 -30.49 -70.71
C ASN A 575 -1.98 -31.29 -69.54
N GLN A 576 -0.88 -30.84 -68.93
CA GLN A 576 -0.36 -31.40 -67.70
C GLN A 576 -1.27 -31.01 -66.53
N LYS A 577 -1.68 -31.97 -65.71
CA LYS A 577 -2.48 -31.70 -64.51
C LYS A 577 -1.60 -31.01 -63.46
N ILE A 578 -2.12 -29.93 -62.88
CA ILE A 578 -1.50 -29.13 -61.81
C ILE A 578 -2.43 -29.16 -60.60
N TRP A 579 -1.85 -29.33 -59.41
CA TRP A 579 -2.55 -29.31 -58.14
C TRP A 579 -2.20 -28.02 -57.40
N VAL A 580 -3.19 -27.24 -57.02
CA VAL A 580 -3.03 -25.97 -56.31
C VAL A 580 -3.61 -26.12 -54.91
N GLU A 581 -2.81 -25.77 -53.91
CA GLU A 581 -3.20 -25.71 -52.50
C GLU A 581 -3.27 -24.25 -52.05
N LEU A 582 -4.38 -23.91 -51.42
CA LEU A 582 -4.64 -22.64 -50.76
C LEU A 582 -4.70 -22.92 -49.26
N GLU A 583 -3.70 -22.44 -48.53
CA GLU A 583 -3.61 -22.63 -47.08
C GLU A 583 -3.46 -21.29 -46.38
N THR A 584 -3.99 -21.21 -45.17
CA THR A 584 -3.75 -20.09 -44.27
C THR A 584 -2.90 -20.56 -43.11
N ASP A 585 -1.79 -19.87 -42.88
CA ASP A 585 -1.02 -20.02 -41.67
C ASP A 585 -1.56 -19.05 -40.63
N GLY A 586 -1.96 -19.63 -39.49
CA GLY A 586 -2.32 -18.89 -38.32
C GLY A 586 -3.80 -18.90 -37.89
N LEU A 587 -4.72 -19.30 -38.74
CA LEU A 587 -6.13 -19.41 -38.35
C LEU A 587 -6.38 -20.71 -37.56
N GLY A 588 -7.25 -20.66 -36.54
CA GLY A 588 -7.70 -21.84 -35.80
C GLY A 588 -8.71 -22.66 -36.61
N ASP A 589 -8.35 -23.91 -36.96
CA ASP A 589 -9.12 -24.80 -37.83
C ASP A 589 -10.45 -25.29 -37.23
N GLY A 590 -10.59 -25.23 -35.90
CA GLY A 590 -11.84 -25.50 -35.19
C GLY A 590 -12.88 -24.37 -35.28
N LEU A 591 -12.47 -23.12 -35.47
CA LEU A 591 -13.33 -21.93 -35.33
C LEU A 591 -13.61 -21.21 -36.66
N VAL A 592 -12.66 -21.28 -37.60
CA VAL A 592 -12.75 -20.61 -38.91
C VAL A 592 -12.31 -21.55 -40.03
N ALA A 593 -13.10 -21.60 -41.10
CA ALA A 593 -12.75 -22.28 -42.34
C ALA A 593 -12.53 -21.30 -43.49
N VAL A 594 -11.62 -21.64 -44.39
CA VAL A 594 -11.33 -20.88 -45.61
C VAL A 594 -12.18 -21.42 -46.76
N VAL A 595 -12.97 -20.53 -47.36
CA VAL A 595 -13.85 -20.84 -48.49
C VAL A 595 -13.31 -20.16 -49.74
N THR A 596 -12.78 -20.93 -50.67
CA THR A 596 -12.40 -20.45 -52.01
C THR A 596 -13.67 -20.22 -52.83
N ASP A 597 -14.05 -18.97 -53.03
CA ASP A 597 -15.29 -18.59 -53.72
C ASP A 597 -15.15 -18.66 -55.24
N SER A 598 -14.03 -18.18 -55.77
CA SER A 598 -13.76 -18.24 -57.21
C SER A 598 -12.28 -18.23 -57.52
N CYS A 599 -11.87 -19.00 -58.53
CA CYS A 599 -10.53 -18.96 -59.10
C CYS A 599 -10.64 -18.90 -60.62
N TRP A 600 -9.83 -18.05 -61.24
CA TRP A 600 -9.82 -17.86 -62.69
C TRP A 600 -8.43 -17.50 -63.16
N ALA A 601 -8.16 -17.78 -64.42
CA ALA A 601 -6.90 -17.47 -65.05
C ALA A 601 -7.07 -16.41 -66.14
N THR A 602 -6.02 -15.60 -66.34
CA THR A 602 -5.96 -14.55 -67.36
C THR A 602 -4.62 -14.59 -68.08
N ASN A 603 -4.55 -13.92 -69.23
CA ASN A 603 -3.32 -13.75 -70.01
C ASN A 603 -2.52 -12.50 -69.64
N GLN A 604 -2.89 -11.82 -68.55
CA GLN A 604 -2.25 -10.58 -68.09
C GLN A 604 -2.18 -10.60 -66.57
N LYS A 605 -1.20 -9.91 -65.98
CA LYS A 605 -1.08 -9.80 -64.51
C LYS A 605 -2.33 -9.25 -63.81
N SER A 606 -3.19 -8.53 -64.55
CA SER A 606 -4.44 -7.98 -64.03
C SER A 606 -5.54 -9.06 -63.91
N PRO A 607 -6.22 -9.17 -62.75
CA PRO A 607 -7.39 -10.04 -62.61
C PRO A 607 -8.54 -9.74 -63.55
N ASN A 608 -8.59 -8.50 -64.07
CA ASN A 608 -9.62 -8.02 -64.96
C ASN A 608 -9.16 -8.05 -66.44
N GLY A 609 -8.17 -8.90 -66.76
CA GLY A 609 -7.68 -9.08 -68.12
C GLY A 609 -8.78 -9.47 -69.11
N GLY A 610 -8.63 -9.05 -70.37
CA GLY A 610 -9.65 -9.23 -71.41
C GLY A 610 -9.90 -10.69 -71.82
N LEU A 611 -8.90 -11.56 -71.69
CA LEU A 611 -9.05 -13.01 -71.84
C LEU A 611 -9.02 -13.67 -70.46
N ARG A 612 -10.08 -14.42 -70.16
CA ARG A 612 -10.33 -15.04 -68.84
C ARG A 612 -10.88 -16.46 -68.99
N HIS A 613 -10.37 -17.37 -68.16
CA HIS A 613 -10.85 -18.74 -68.05
C HIS A 613 -11.20 -19.03 -66.58
N ASP A 614 -12.48 -19.29 -66.30
CA ASP A 614 -12.94 -19.55 -64.93
C ASP A 614 -12.70 -21.02 -64.56
N LEU A 615 -12.01 -21.28 -63.44
CA LEU A 615 -11.75 -22.63 -62.94
C LEU A 615 -12.73 -23.00 -61.82
N ILE A 616 -12.97 -22.07 -60.89
CA ILE A 616 -13.89 -22.24 -59.75
C ILE A 616 -14.89 -21.08 -59.76
N SER A 617 -16.17 -21.39 -59.60
CA SER A 617 -17.26 -20.41 -59.47
C SER A 617 -18.18 -20.76 -58.31
N SER A 618 -18.44 -19.81 -57.43
CA SER A 618 -19.33 -19.99 -56.25
C SER A 618 -18.94 -21.21 -55.41
N GLY A 619 -17.64 -21.41 -55.19
CA GLY A 619 -17.10 -22.50 -54.39
C GLY A 619 -16.96 -23.85 -55.09
N CYS A 620 -17.41 -23.98 -56.34
CA CYS A 620 -17.47 -25.24 -57.07
C CYS A 620 -16.66 -25.23 -58.36
N ALA A 621 -16.14 -26.40 -58.76
CA ALA A 621 -15.48 -26.59 -60.05
C ALA A 621 -16.37 -26.10 -61.22
N ASN A 622 -15.78 -25.39 -62.17
CA ASN A 622 -16.48 -24.92 -63.35
C ASN A 622 -16.87 -26.10 -64.24
N ARG A 623 -18.17 -26.25 -64.51
CA ARG A 623 -18.69 -27.37 -65.33
C ARG A 623 -18.23 -27.33 -66.79
N ALA A 624 -17.80 -26.17 -67.29
CA ALA A 624 -17.26 -26.03 -68.65
C ALA A 624 -15.86 -26.65 -68.79
N ASP A 625 -15.14 -26.83 -67.67
CA ASP A 625 -13.81 -27.41 -67.63
C ASP A 625 -13.84 -28.72 -66.81
N GLN A 626 -13.86 -29.85 -67.52
CA GLN A 626 -13.93 -31.18 -66.91
C GLN A 626 -12.62 -31.60 -66.21
N THR A 627 -11.57 -30.79 -66.30
CA THR A 627 -10.28 -31.07 -65.67
C THR A 627 -10.21 -30.52 -64.24
N VAL A 628 -11.18 -29.69 -63.85
CA VAL A 628 -11.19 -29.04 -62.53
C VAL A 628 -11.82 -29.92 -61.45
N GLU A 629 -11.06 -30.16 -60.39
CA GLU A 629 -11.53 -30.84 -59.18
C GLU A 629 -11.23 -29.96 -57.97
N VAL A 630 -12.16 -29.87 -57.01
CA VAL A 630 -12.02 -29.06 -55.79
C VAL A 630 -12.27 -29.95 -54.57
N THR A 631 -11.40 -29.89 -53.57
CA THR A 631 -11.49 -30.71 -52.36
C THR A 631 -11.17 -29.88 -51.10
N GLY A 632 -11.82 -30.20 -49.98
CA GLY A 632 -11.57 -29.53 -48.70
C GLY A 632 -12.11 -28.10 -48.58
N ASN A 633 -12.81 -27.58 -49.60
CA ASN A 633 -13.33 -26.20 -49.59
C ASN A 633 -14.33 -25.99 -48.45
N GLY A 634 -14.02 -25.08 -47.52
CA GLY A 634 -14.84 -24.80 -46.33
C GLY A 634 -14.84 -25.91 -45.27
N GLN A 635 -13.83 -26.80 -45.25
CA GLN A 635 -13.70 -27.85 -44.23
C GLN A 635 -12.61 -27.59 -43.18
N GLY A 636 -11.81 -26.55 -43.37
CA GLY A 636 -10.73 -26.16 -42.47
C GLY A 636 -10.01 -24.92 -43.02
N THR A 637 -8.79 -24.68 -42.57
CA THR A 637 -7.97 -23.52 -42.94
C THR A 637 -7.15 -23.72 -44.21
N SER A 638 -7.31 -24.86 -44.87
CA SER A 638 -6.76 -25.14 -46.20
C SER A 638 -7.78 -25.81 -47.12
N ASN A 639 -7.63 -25.58 -48.41
CA ASN A 639 -8.36 -26.28 -49.46
C ASN A 639 -7.49 -26.39 -50.71
N TYR A 640 -7.83 -27.32 -51.60
CA TYR A 640 -7.05 -27.52 -52.82
C TYR A 640 -7.93 -27.82 -54.02
N PHE A 641 -7.41 -27.47 -55.19
CA PHE A 641 -8.03 -27.79 -56.47
C PHE A 641 -7.00 -28.22 -57.49
N SER A 642 -7.41 -28.89 -58.54
CA SER A 642 -6.53 -29.24 -59.66
C SER A 642 -7.16 -28.85 -60.98
N PHE A 643 -6.35 -28.61 -62.00
CA PHE A 643 -6.78 -28.34 -63.38
C PHE A 643 -5.68 -28.76 -64.36
N ASN A 644 -6.00 -28.92 -65.64
CA ASN A 644 -4.98 -29.16 -66.66
C ASN A 644 -4.46 -27.83 -67.23
N MET A 645 -3.15 -27.72 -67.38
CA MET A 645 -2.50 -26.53 -67.91
C MET A 645 -2.93 -26.25 -69.35
N PHE A 646 -3.08 -24.98 -69.69
CA PHE A 646 -3.54 -24.51 -71.00
C PHE A 646 -2.80 -23.21 -71.40
N GLN A 647 -3.02 -22.75 -72.63
CA GLN A 647 -2.55 -21.45 -73.10
C GLN A 647 -3.68 -20.68 -73.77
N PHE A 648 -3.62 -19.35 -73.72
CA PHE A 648 -4.55 -18.49 -74.44
C PHE A 648 -4.11 -18.36 -75.92
N THR A 649 -5.06 -18.54 -76.84
CA THR A 649 -4.79 -18.39 -78.28
C THR A 649 -4.53 -16.94 -78.65
N GLY A 650 -3.38 -16.64 -79.27
CA GLY A 650 -3.06 -15.30 -79.78
C GLY A 650 -2.45 -14.33 -78.76
N SER A 651 -1.92 -14.81 -77.63
CA SER A 651 -1.22 -14.00 -76.61
C SER A 651 0.15 -14.59 -76.23
N SER A 652 0.85 -13.97 -75.26
CA SER A 652 2.00 -14.61 -74.60
C SER A 652 1.59 -15.93 -73.95
N ALA A 653 2.56 -16.81 -73.71
CA ALA A 653 2.36 -18.10 -73.04
C ALA A 653 2.13 -17.94 -71.53
N ASP A 654 2.07 -16.70 -71.03
CA ASP A 654 1.93 -16.42 -69.61
C ASP A 654 0.50 -16.67 -69.15
N VAL A 655 0.36 -17.36 -68.02
CA VAL A 655 -0.91 -17.65 -67.37
C VAL A 655 -0.86 -17.12 -65.94
N TYR A 656 -1.75 -16.20 -65.63
CA TYR A 656 -1.91 -15.65 -64.28
C TYR A 656 -3.14 -16.25 -63.64
N LEU A 657 -2.97 -16.97 -62.54
CA LEU A 657 -4.04 -17.58 -61.76
C LEU A 657 -4.41 -16.69 -60.59
N HIS A 658 -5.67 -16.33 -60.51
CA HIS A 658 -6.26 -15.46 -59.51
C HIS A 658 -7.27 -16.23 -58.69
N CYS A 659 -7.23 -16.11 -57.37
CA CYS A 659 -8.21 -16.71 -56.48
C CYS A 659 -8.76 -15.69 -55.49
N ARG A 660 -10.07 -15.81 -55.25
CA ARG A 660 -10.85 -15.02 -54.30
C ARG A 660 -11.37 -15.95 -53.21
N LEU A 661 -11.02 -15.64 -51.97
CA LEU A 661 -11.34 -16.46 -50.80
C LEU A 661 -12.08 -15.64 -49.74
N ASN A 662 -12.90 -16.33 -48.94
CA ASN A 662 -13.62 -15.77 -47.81
C ASN A 662 -13.33 -16.59 -46.55
N LEU A 663 -13.40 -15.94 -45.38
CA LEU A 663 -13.39 -16.61 -44.09
C LEU A 663 -14.82 -16.96 -43.68
N CYS A 664 -15.00 -18.13 -43.09
CA CYS A 664 -16.28 -18.63 -42.61
C CYS A 664 -16.14 -19.10 -41.17
N VAL A 665 -16.94 -18.54 -40.25
CA VAL A 665 -17.05 -19.07 -38.88
C VAL A 665 -17.73 -20.43 -38.95
N THR A 666 -17.12 -21.47 -38.39
CA THR A 666 -17.63 -22.86 -38.40
C THR A 666 -18.71 -23.08 -37.33
N GLN A 667 -18.68 -22.30 -36.25
CA GLN A 667 -19.64 -22.37 -35.16
C GLN A 667 -21.06 -22.05 -35.69
N ASN A 668 -21.96 -23.03 -35.61
CA ASN A 668 -23.36 -22.96 -36.06
C ASN A 668 -23.58 -22.66 -37.56
N ASN A 669 -22.56 -22.80 -38.41
CA ASN A 669 -22.63 -22.50 -39.85
C ASN A 669 -22.01 -23.64 -40.70
N THR A 670 -22.59 -23.90 -41.87
CA THR A 670 -22.09 -24.92 -42.80
C THR A 670 -21.19 -24.33 -43.89
N CYS A 671 -19.89 -24.18 -43.62
CA CYS A 671 -18.93 -23.50 -44.51
C CYS A 671 -18.72 -24.16 -45.89
N ALA A 672 -18.95 -25.47 -46.01
CA ALA A 672 -18.73 -26.20 -47.25
C ALA A 672 -19.77 -25.80 -48.33
N PRO A 673 -19.36 -25.42 -49.55
CA PRO A 673 -20.26 -25.03 -50.61
C PRO A 673 -21.07 -26.23 -51.15
N THR A 674 -22.35 -26.02 -51.44
CA THR A 674 -23.22 -27.07 -51.99
C THR A 674 -23.10 -27.16 -53.51
N CYS A 675 -22.26 -28.08 -54.01
CA CYS A 675 -22.09 -28.33 -55.44
C CYS A 675 -23.11 -29.37 -55.94
N SER A 676 -24.20 -28.94 -56.58
CA SER A 676 -25.21 -29.86 -57.11
C SER A 676 -24.69 -30.65 -58.32
N ALA A 677 -24.78 -31.98 -58.27
CA ALA A 677 -24.66 -32.86 -59.44
C ALA A 677 -25.88 -32.71 -60.37
N ALA A 678 -25.70 -33.00 -61.65
CA ALA A 678 -26.65 -32.74 -62.72
C ALA A 678 -28.09 -33.23 -62.42
N GLY A 679 -29.08 -32.35 -62.56
CA GLY A 679 -30.50 -32.72 -62.67
C GLY A 679 -31.49 -32.09 -61.68
N SER A 680 -31.06 -31.42 -60.61
CA SER A 680 -32.01 -30.78 -59.68
C SER A 680 -32.35 -29.35 -60.10
N ARG A 681 -33.64 -29.09 -60.34
CA ARG A 681 -34.20 -27.76 -60.60
C ARG A 681 -33.83 -26.83 -59.44
N ARG A 682 -33.16 -25.70 -59.72
CA ARG A 682 -32.87 -24.62 -58.75
C ARG A 682 -34.16 -24.26 -58.00
N ARG A 683 -34.33 -24.71 -56.76
CA ARG A 683 -34.98 -23.86 -55.76
C ARG A 683 -34.02 -22.70 -55.54
N ARG A 684 -34.51 -21.46 -55.54
CA ARG A 684 -33.72 -20.31 -55.08
C ARG A 684 -33.33 -20.64 -53.64
N SER A 685 -32.16 -21.22 -53.42
CA SER A 685 -31.57 -21.30 -52.10
C SER A 685 -31.29 -19.86 -51.69
N ALA A 686 -31.55 -19.56 -50.42
CA ALA A 686 -31.11 -18.31 -49.83
C ALA A 686 -29.64 -18.08 -50.20
N ARG A 687 -29.33 -16.84 -50.57
CA ARG A 687 -27.97 -16.33 -50.75
C ARG A 687 -27.12 -16.86 -49.59
N SER A 688 -25.99 -17.51 -49.89
CA SER A 688 -25.03 -17.96 -48.87
C SER A 688 -24.81 -16.82 -47.87
N THR A 689 -25.02 -17.09 -46.59
CA THR A 689 -25.07 -16.11 -45.50
C THR A 689 -23.70 -15.57 -45.08
N TYR A 690 -22.63 -15.83 -45.86
CA TYR A 690 -21.30 -15.28 -45.59
C TYR A 690 -21.24 -13.81 -45.98
N VAL A 691 -20.87 -12.97 -45.02
CA VAL A 691 -20.75 -11.52 -45.18
C VAL A 691 -19.76 -11.22 -46.30
N ALA A 692 -20.27 -10.66 -47.39
CA ALA A 692 -19.52 -10.38 -48.62
C ALA A 692 -18.84 -8.99 -48.57
N GLU A 693 -18.15 -8.66 -47.48
CA GLU A 693 -17.63 -7.28 -47.30
C GLU A 693 -16.12 -7.10 -47.53
N ALA A 694 -15.28 -8.14 -47.57
CA ALA A 694 -13.91 -8.04 -48.12
C ALA A 694 -13.26 -9.42 -48.35
N PRO A 695 -13.26 -9.96 -49.58
CA PRO A 695 -12.60 -11.24 -49.86
C PRO A 695 -11.06 -11.10 -49.94
N ALA A 696 -10.33 -12.10 -49.49
CA ALA A 696 -8.89 -12.21 -49.71
C ALA A 696 -8.61 -12.55 -51.19
N PHE A 697 -7.66 -11.85 -51.78
CA PHE A 697 -7.31 -11.99 -53.20
C PHE A 697 -5.83 -12.36 -53.35
N ILE A 698 -5.55 -13.49 -53.99
CA ILE A 698 -4.18 -13.99 -54.21
C ILE A 698 -3.98 -14.31 -55.69
N THR A 699 -2.76 -14.07 -56.19
CA THR A 699 -2.40 -14.31 -57.59
C THR A 699 -1.05 -15.01 -57.69
N MET A 700 -0.95 -16.03 -58.56
CA MET A 700 0.32 -16.60 -59.00
C MET A 700 0.42 -16.53 -60.52
N ALA A 701 1.64 -16.59 -61.04
CA ALA A 701 1.90 -16.49 -62.46
C ALA A 701 2.82 -17.61 -62.92
N TRP A 702 2.53 -18.16 -64.08
CA TRP A 702 3.47 -18.94 -64.87
C TRP A 702 3.85 -18.10 -66.07
N THR A 703 5.13 -17.78 -66.18
CA THR A 703 5.69 -17.03 -67.30
C THR A 703 6.65 -17.92 -68.05
N ASN A 704 6.61 -17.86 -69.38
CA ASN A 704 7.52 -18.63 -70.23
C ASN A 704 8.78 -17.80 -70.55
#